data_AF-A0A953V1D8-F1
#
_entry.id   AF-A0A953V1D8-F1
#
_cell.length_a   1.000
_cell.length_b   1.000
_cell.length_c   1.000
_cell.angle_alpha   90.00
_cell.angle_beta   90.00
_cell.angle_gamma   90.00
#
_symmetry.space_group_name_H-M   'P 1'
#
loop_
_entity.id
_entity.type
_entity.pdbx_description
1 polymer ?
#
loop_
_entity_poly.entity_id
_entity_poly.type
_entity_poly.pdbx_seq_one_letter_code
_entity_poly.pdbx_strand_id
1 'polypeptide(L)'
;MTTSSSAPAGARFDRFSVDLNSGALLRSGVRVPIQGQPLQVLRVLLKAEGKVVTREELRQALWPEDTFVDFELGVNTAVKKLRQALEDSAEHPKFIETLPKFGYRFMVPVEWVPGVAADPGRSKSSFMQAMAIPSARPTPWQWLFTTRNAVIGGLTACALGLSFLYYDHSLRSKAGQPAVTPVVTNLGEKYTPSLSPDGQHLAFAWNGGAGPHFSLYVKLIGTEESLRLTKEASLDFNPVWSPDGRYIAFCRILEGETGIYIIPALGGAERRVRKTLWEEQEFYQVIWTAGRLSWSPDGKVLAFSDRASRNEAPSIFLLSLDSLEVRRLTSSLRSSGDFNLAFSPDGQTLAFTRASQAFDAIYTVPVSGGEEQRLISDGTDHWGLAWTRDGRDIVFANAGWPVNAGWLWKVPLRGGEPERLQFGQEGIEPSIQGNRLVYVRQMANLNIWRRKLNSLLSASPPERLISSTRMESGPQFSPDGSKIAFESTRSGAYEVWMCRSDGSGLVQLTHFNSVTGTPRWSPDGQQIAFDSGAGDNVDIYVVDSEGGSPRRLTTEPSIEAVPSWSRDGRWIYFTSNRTGSGQVWKMPSTGGPAAQVTHQGGFAAFESPDGRYLYYAKGLTVPGLWCIPTSGGEEIEVISSLEPGYWGYWAVVENGIYYLDTTPKTGINFFDIATHRITRVFDLESAPARRAPGLAVSSDKRTILYTQLDALNSDIILVDNFQ
;
A
#
# COMPACT_ATOMS: atom_id res chain seq x y z
N MET A 1 -39.86 -14.16 -60.10
CA MET A 1 -38.98 -14.99 -59.26
C MET A 1 -38.24 -14.07 -58.31
N THR A 2 -38.64 -14.05 -57.05
CA THR A 2 -37.95 -13.34 -55.97
C THR A 2 -37.96 -14.27 -54.76
N THR A 3 -36.84 -14.95 -54.56
CA THR A 3 -36.60 -15.89 -53.46
C THR A 3 -36.52 -15.12 -52.13
N SER A 4 -37.39 -15.46 -51.18
CA SER A 4 -37.32 -14.98 -49.80
C SER A 4 -36.11 -15.60 -49.10
N SER A 5 -35.09 -14.80 -48.82
CA SER A 5 -33.95 -15.21 -47.99
C SER A 5 -34.35 -15.16 -46.51
N SER A 6 -34.64 -16.31 -45.90
CA SER A 6 -34.74 -16.45 -44.43
C SER A 6 -33.39 -16.11 -43.79
N ALA A 7 -33.37 -15.26 -42.76
CA ALA A 7 -32.15 -15.00 -42.00
C ALA A 7 -31.59 -16.31 -41.39
N PRO A 8 -30.28 -16.59 -41.49
CA PRO A 8 -29.70 -17.84 -41.02
C PRO A 8 -29.81 -17.95 -39.49
N ALA A 9 -30.23 -19.12 -38.99
CA ALA A 9 -30.38 -19.37 -37.55
C ALA A 9 -29.05 -19.74 -36.87
N GLY A 10 -28.03 -20.12 -37.64
CA GLY A 10 -26.71 -20.46 -37.12
C GLY A 10 -25.64 -20.52 -38.20
N ALA A 11 -24.39 -20.59 -37.76
CA ALA A 11 -23.20 -20.70 -38.60
C ALA A 11 -22.34 -21.88 -38.14
N ARG A 12 -21.77 -22.65 -39.07
CA ARG A 12 -20.82 -23.73 -38.78
C ARG A 12 -19.50 -23.45 -39.49
N PHE A 13 -18.40 -23.75 -38.81
CA PHE A 13 -17.05 -23.66 -39.35
C PHE A 13 -16.14 -24.62 -38.60
N ASP A 14 -15.37 -25.43 -39.31
CA ASP A 14 -14.55 -26.50 -38.73
C ASP A 14 -15.36 -27.33 -37.69
N ARG A 15 -14.83 -27.56 -36.49
CA ARG A 15 -15.50 -28.25 -35.37
C ARG A 15 -16.46 -27.38 -34.55
N PHE A 16 -16.70 -26.14 -34.96
CA PHE A 16 -17.51 -25.18 -34.22
C PHE A 16 -18.85 -24.91 -34.89
N SER A 17 -19.88 -24.68 -34.07
CA SER A 17 -21.17 -24.17 -34.51
C SER A 17 -21.66 -23.07 -33.59
N VAL A 18 -22.14 -21.98 -34.16
CA VAL A 18 -22.69 -20.83 -33.45
C VAL A 18 -24.19 -20.75 -33.73
N ASP A 19 -24.99 -20.76 -32.68
CA ASP A 19 -26.39 -20.39 -32.75
C ASP A 19 -26.49 -18.86 -32.64
N LEU A 20 -26.99 -18.22 -33.71
CA LEU A 20 -27.08 -16.76 -33.75
C LEU A 20 -28.22 -16.22 -32.88
N ASN A 21 -29.26 -17.02 -32.62
CA ASN A 21 -30.40 -16.64 -31.81
C ASN A 21 -30.06 -16.72 -30.32
N SER A 22 -29.50 -17.84 -29.86
CA SER A 22 -29.13 -18.02 -28.45
C SER A 22 -27.75 -17.43 -28.11
N GLY A 23 -26.90 -17.18 -29.11
CA GLY A 23 -25.52 -16.75 -28.90
C GLY A 23 -24.63 -17.85 -28.33
N ALA A 24 -25.02 -19.11 -28.40
CA ALA A 24 -24.20 -20.20 -27.93
C ALA A 24 -23.15 -20.59 -28.99
N LEU A 25 -21.87 -20.60 -28.59
CA LEU A 25 -20.80 -21.29 -29.32
C LEU A 25 -20.73 -22.74 -28.82
N LEU A 26 -20.76 -23.69 -29.74
CA LEU A 26 -20.61 -25.11 -29.48
C LEU A 26 -19.35 -25.60 -30.20
N ARG A 27 -18.61 -26.52 -29.56
CA ARG A 27 -17.48 -27.26 -30.12
C ARG A 27 -17.82 -28.74 -30.10
N SER A 28 -17.95 -29.35 -31.28
CA SER A 28 -18.37 -30.75 -31.42
C SER A 28 -19.62 -31.10 -30.58
N GLY A 29 -20.59 -30.17 -30.51
CA GLY A 29 -21.83 -30.32 -29.73
C GLY A 29 -21.75 -29.93 -28.24
N VAL A 30 -20.57 -29.59 -27.71
CA VAL A 30 -20.40 -29.15 -26.32
C VAL A 30 -20.29 -27.64 -26.24
N ARG A 31 -20.99 -27.00 -25.28
CA ARG A 31 -20.97 -25.54 -25.11
C ARG A 31 -19.59 -25.04 -24.71
N VAL A 32 -19.08 -24.07 -25.44
CA VAL A 32 -17.85 -23.34 -25.12
C VAL A 32 -18.23 -22.07 -24.36
N PRO A 33 -17.63 -21.80 -23.18
CA PRO A 33 -17.93 -20.61 -22.41
C PRO A 33 -17.40 -19.35 -23.13
N ILE A 34 -18.29 -18.64 -23.81
CA ILE A 34 -18.02 -17.33 -24.42
C ILE A 34 -19.30 -16.48 -24.37
N GLN A 35 -19.23 -15.28 -23.81
CA GLN A 35 -20.38 -14.37 -23.66
C GLN A 35 -19.94 -12.91 -23.78
N GLY A 36 -20.87 -12.01 -24.08
CA GLY A 36 -20.61 -10.57 -24.20
C GLY A 36 -19.85 -10.21 -25.48
N GLN A 37 -18.89 -9.28 -25.35
CA GLN A 37 -18.15 -8.69 -26.47
C GLN A 37 -17.40 -9.71 -27.38
N PRO A 38 -16.68 -10.73 -26.86
CA PRO A 38 -16.01 -11.72 -27.72
C PRO A 38 -16.95 -12.46 -28.68
N LEU A 39 -18.18 -12.75 -28.23
CA LEU A 39 -19.19 -13.40 -29.06
C LEU A 39 -19.76 -12.44 -30.11
N GLN A 40 -19.94 -11.17 -29.78
CA GLN A 40 -20.34 -10.14 -30.75
C GLN A 40 -19.27 -9.96 -31.83
N VAL A 41 -17.98 -9.92 -31.46
CA VAL A 41 -16.86 -9.93 -32.42
C VAL A 41 -16.97 -11.12 -33.36
N LEU A 42 -17.18 -12.33 -32.84
CA LEU A 42 -17.34 -13.53 -33.66
C LEU A 42 -18.49 -13.38 -34.66
N ARG A 43 -19.64 -12.85 -34.24
CA ARG A 43 -20.79 -12.63 -35.14
C ARG A 43 -20.47 -11.66 -36.28
N VAL A 44 -19.75 -10.57 -35.99
CA VAL A 44 -19.35 -9.59 -37.02
C VAL A 44 -18.37 -10.22 -37.99
N LEU A 45 -17.36 -10.93 -37.49
CA LEU A 45 -16.35 -11.61 -38.29
C LEU A 45 -16.95 -12.71 -39.19
N LEU A 46 -17.89 -13.51 -38.68
CA LEU A 46 -18.56 -14.55 -39.47
C LEU A 46 -19.40 -13.96 -40.59
N LYS A 47 -20.12 -12.86 -40.34
CA LYS A 47 -20.91 -12.16 -41.37
C LYS A 47 -20.06 -11.49 -42.45
N ALA A 48 -18.80 -11.19 -42.14
CA ALA A 48 -17.88 -10.56 -43.07
C ALA A 48 -17.14 -11.55 -43.97
N GLU A 49 -17.38 -12.87 -43.86
CA GLU A 49 -16.88 -13.97 -44.72
C GLU A 49 -15.60 -13.66 -45.53
N GLY A 50 -14.42 -13.78 -44.89
CA GLY A 50 -13.14 -13.58 -45.56
C GLY A 50 -12.76 -12.13 -45.85
N LYS A 51 -13.62 -11.15 -45.58
CA LYS A 51 -13.30 -9.72 -45.67
C LYS A 51 -12.68 -9.22 -44.37
N VAL A 52 -11.94 -8.11 -44.50
CA VAL A 52 -11.35 -7.42 -43.35
C VAL A 52 -12.44 -6.60 -42.67
N VAL A 53 -12.67 -6.86 -41.39
CA VAL A 53 -13.50 -6.01 -40.52
C VAL A 53 -12.58 -5.02 -39.83
N THR A 54 -12.85 -3.74 -40.03
CA THR A 54 -12.06 -2.66 -39.46
C THR A 54 -12.28 -2.54 -37.95
N ARG A 55 -11.32 -1.93 -37.25
CA ARG A 55 -11.47 -1.66 -35.81
C ARG A 55 -12.64 -0.73 -35.50
N GLU A 56 -12.94 0.19 -36.42
CA GLU A 56 -14.08 1.11 -36.31
C GLU A 56 -15.43 0.37 -36.46
N GLU A 57 -15.54 -0.58 -37.39
CA GLU A 57 -16.73 -1.43 -37.51
C GLU A 57 -16.94 -2.32 -36.27
N LEU A 58 -15.86 -2.84 -35.69
CA LEU A 58 -15.93 -3.56 -34.42
C LEU A 58 -16.30 -2.63 -33.26
N ARG A 59 -15.83 -1.39 -33.26
CA ARG A 59 -16.18 -0.38 -32.26
C ARG A 59 -17.70 -0.13 -32.25
N GLN A 60 -18.27 0.16 -33.42
CA GLN A 60 -19.70 0.41 -33.58
C GLN A 60 -20.57 -0.81 -33.22
N ALA A 61 -20.07 -2.02 -33.48
CA ALA A 61 -20.81 -3.25 -33.17
C ALA A 61 -20.79 -3.62 -31.67
N LEU A 62 -19.73 -3.24 -30.96
CA LEU A 62 -19.51 -3.61 -29.56
C LEU A 62 -20.00 -2.55 -28.57
N TRP A 63 -19.99 -1.28 -28.97
CA TRP A 63 -20.35 -0.15 -28.12
C TRP A 63 -21.27 0.84 -28.84
N PRO A 64 -22.40 1.24 -28.22
CA PRO A 64 -23.21 2.38 -28.67
C PRO A 64 -22.39 3.68 -28.70
N GLU A 65 -22.76 4.64 -29.56
CA GLU A 65 -22.02 5.89 -29.81
C GLU A 65 -21.69 6.71 -28.55
N ASP A 66 -22.47 6.56 -27.47
CA ASP A 66 -22.31 7.28 -26.20
C ASP A 66 -21.45 6.55 -25.13
N THR A 67 -20.68 5.53 -25.51
CA THR A 67 -19.86 4.76 -24.54
C THR A 67 -18.42 5.26 -24.49
N PHE A 68 -17.94 5.76 -23.33
CA PHE A 68 -16.55 6.17 -23.14
C PHE A 68 -15.70 5.05 -22.52
N VAL A 69 -14.95 4.33 -23.36
CA VAL A 69 -13.95 3.31 -22.95
C VAL A 69 -12.73 3.37 -23.87
N ASP A 70 -11.60 2.80 -23.45
CA ASP A 70 -10.46 2.55 -24.35
C ASP A 70 -10.86 1.45 -25.36
N PHE A 71 -11.33 1.89 -26.53
CA PHE A 71 -11.83 1.01 -27.59
C PHE A 71 -10.76 0.08 -28.15
N GLU A 72 -9.52 0.52 -28.24
CA GLU A 72 -8.43 -0.30 -28.79
C GLU A 72 -8.09 -1.43 -27.81
N LEU A 73 -7.98 -1.13 -26.52
CA LEU A 73 -7.78 -2.14 -25.48
C LEU A 73 -8.98 -3.11 -25.41
N GLY A 74 -10.20 -2.58 -25.54
CA GLY A 74 -11.44 -3.37 -25.54
C GLY A 74 -11.51 -4.37 -26.70
N VAL A 75 -11.26 -3.93 -27.94
CA VAL A 75 -11.29 -4.80 -29.13
C VAL A 75 -10.20 -5.87 -29.03
N ASN A 76 -8.98 -5.49 -28.62
CA ASN A 76 -7.87 -6.43 -28.47
C ASN A 76 -8.18 -7.50 -27.40
N THR A 77 -8.78 -7.09 -26.28
CA THR A 77 -9.19 -8.01 -25.21
C THR A 77 -10.30 -8.96 -25.67
N ALA A 78 -11.28 -8.45 -26.42
CA ALA A 78 -12.38 -9.25 -26.96
C ALA A 78 -11.87 -10.30 -27.96
N VAL A 79 -10.97 -9.92 -28.87
CA VAL A 79 -10.36 -10.84 -29.84
C VAL A 79 -9.44 -11.86 -29.14
N LYS A 80 -8.68 -11.46 -28.11
CA LYS A 80 -7.85 -12.37 -27.32
C LYS A 80 -8.68 -13.48 -26.67
N LYS A 81 -9.81 -13.12 -26.02
CA LYS A 81 -10.73 -14.09 -25.41
C LYS A 81 -11.42 -14.97 -26.46
N LEU A 82 -11.78 -14.40 -27.60
CA LEU A 82 -12.35 -15.16 -28.71
C LEU A 82 -11.36 -16.20 -29.25
N ARG A 83 -10.09 -15.82 -29.45
CA ARG A 83 -9.02 -16.75 -29.86
C ARG A 83 -8.84 -17.88 -28.85
N GLN A 84 -8.86 -17.58 -27.56
CA GLN A 84 -8.78 -18.61 -26.52
C GLN A 84 -9.95 -19.61 -26.60
N ALA A 85 -11.18 -19.12 -26.84
CA ALA A 85 -12.36 -19.98 -26.99
C ALA A 85 -12.33 -20.84 -28.26
N LEU A 86 -11.70 -20.36 -29.33
CA LEU A 86 -11.53 -21.08 -30.59
C LEU A 86 -10.27 -21.96 -30.63
N GLU A 87 -9.45 -21.95 -29.58
CA GLU A 87 -8.11 -22.56 -29.55
C GLU A 87 -7.21 -22.05 -30.70
N ASP A 88 -7.26 -20.73 -30.92
CA ASP A 88 -6.55 -20.00 -31.97
C ASP A 88 -5.36 -19.19 -31.41
N SER A 89 -4.35 -18.90 -32.23
CA SER A 89 -3.15 -18.15 -31.85
C SER A 89 -3.03 -16.84 -32.64
N ALA A 90 -2.47 -15.80 -32.03
CA ALA A 90 -2.16 -14.55 -32.72
C ALA A 90 -0.93 -14.68 -33.63
N GLU A 91 0.06 -15.49 -33.24
CA GLU A 91 1.32 -15.70 -33.97
C GLU A 91 1.16 -16.73 -35.11
N HIS A 92 0.26 -17.69 -34.91
CA HIS A 92 -0.06 -18.75 -35.88
C HIS A 92 -1.59 -18.88 -36.03
N PRO A 93 -2.25 -17.92 -36.70
CA PRO A 93 -3.71 -17.89 -36.74
C PRO A 93 -4.27 -19.03 -37.60
N LYS A 94 -5.33 -19.67 -37.10
CA LYS A 94 -6.14 -20.67 -37.78
C LYS A 94 -7.49 -20.10 -38.21
N PHE A 95 -8.11 -19.26 -37.39
CA PHE A 95 -9.44 -18.71 -37.65
C PHE A 95 -9.43 -17.20 -37.82
N ILE A 96 -8.68 -16.47 -36.99
CA ILE A 96 -8.71 -15.00 -36.95
C ILE A 96 -7.32 -14.45 -37.24
N GLU A 97 -7.17 -13.82 -38.39
CA GLU A 97 -5.98 -13.07 -38.77
C GLU A 97 -6.03 -11.64 -38.22
N THR A 98 -4.90 -11.15 -37.69
CA THR A 98 -4.75 -9.73 -37.35
C THR A 98 -4.00 -9.02 -38.46
N LEU A 99 -4.62 -7.99 -39.03
CA LEU A 99 -3.98 -7.09 -39.99
C LEU A 99 -3.63 -5.79 -39.25
N PRO A 100 -2.34 -5.55 -38.93
CA PRO A 100 -1.91 -4.40 -38.16
C PRO A 100 -2.45 -3.09 -38.77
N LYS A 101 -3.01 -2.21 -37.94
CA LYS A 101 -3.62 -0.92 -38.32
C LYS A 101 -4.91 -0.99 -39.14
N PHE A 102 -5.32 -2.16 -39.63
CA PHE A 102 -6.54 -2.30 -40.43
C PHE A 102 -7.67 -2.97 -39.66
N GLY A 103 -7.42 -4.11 -39.01
CA GLY A 103 -8.47 -4.83 -38.29
C GLY A 103 -8.26 -6.34 -38.28
N TYR A 104 -9.35 -7.09 -38.40
CA TYR A 104 -9.36 -8.55 -38.24
C TYR A 104 -10.10 -9.22 -39.39
N ARG A 105 -9.63 -10.40 -39.80
CA ARG A 105 -10.23 -11.19 -40.89
C ARG A 105 -10.47 -12.63 -40.43
N PHE A 106 -11.65 -13.15 -40.74
CA PHE A 106 -11.98 -14.57 -40.51
C PHE A 106 -11.52 -15.41 -41.71
N MET A 107 -10.70 -16.43 -41.48
CA MET A 107 -9.95 -17.12 -42.55
C MET A 107 -10.60 -18.41 -43.07
N VAL A 108 -11.57 -18.96 -42.35
CA VAL A 108 -12.15 -20.28 -42.67
C VAL A 108 -13.55 -20.08 -43.29
N PRO A 109 -13.94 -20.89 -44.30
CA PRO A 109 -15.29 -20.85 -44.86
C PRO A 109 -16.37 -21.09 -43.80
N VAL A 110 -17.49 -20.37 -43.92
CA VAL A 110 -18.63 -20.47 -43.01
C VAL A 110 -19.81 -21.10 -43.74
N GLU A 111 -20.35 -22.19 -43.18
CA GLU A 111 -21.58 -22.83 -43.66
C GLU A 111 -22.77 -22.31 -42.84
N TRP A 112 -23.72 -21.65 -43.51
CA TRP A 112 -24.91 -21.10 -42.85
C TRP A 112 -26.04 -22.12 -42.77
N VAL A 113 -26.62 -22.26 -41.58
CA VAL A 113 -27.77 -23.16 -41.35
C VAL A 113 -29.07 -22.36 -41.49
N PRO A 114 -29.98 -22.72 -42.42
CA PRO A 114 -31.26 -22.03 -42.58
C PRO A 114 -32.15 -22.18 -41.33
N GLY A 115 -32.78 -21.08 -40.90
CA GLY A 115 -33.76 -21.12 -39.82
C GLY A 115 -35.07 -21.73 -40.30
N VAL A 116 -35.51 -22.82 -39.67
CA VAL A 116 -36.85 -23.38 -39.91
C VAL A 116 -37.87 -22.49 -39.18
N ALA A 117 -38.82 -21.92 -39.92
CA ALA A 117 -39.95 -21.20 -39.36
C ALA A 117 -40.83 -22.19 -38.56
N ALA A 118 -41.04 -21.91 -37.28
CA ALA A 118 -41.96 -22.67 -36.45
C ALA A 118 -43.41 -22.31 -36.82
N ASP A 119 -44.14 -23.27 -37.41
CA ASP A 119 -45.56 -23.17 -37.73
C ASP A 119 -46.41 -23.48 -36.47
N PRO A 120 -47.37 -22.63 -36.07
CA PRO A 120 -48.16 -22.83 -34.86
C PRO A 120 -49.41 -23.67 -35.15
N GLY A 121 -49.40 -24.92 -34.70
CA GLY A 121 -50.62 -25.60 -34.26
C GLY A 121 -50.93 -26.95 -34.91
N ARG A 122 -50.85 -28.02 -34.11
CA ARG A 122 -52.01 -28.90 -33.88
C ARG A 122 -51.78 -29.85 -32.70
N SER A 123 -52.76 -29.83 -31.82
CA SER A 123 -52.90 -30.62 -30.60
C SER A 123 -53.50 -31.99 -30.90
N LYS A 124 -53.03 -33.00 -30.15
CA LYS A 124 -53.74 -34.19 -29.62
C LYS A 124 -54.48 -35.11 -30.61
N SER A 125 -54.03 -36.36 -30.71
CA SER A 125 -54.43 -37.48 -29.82
C SER A 125 -54.33 -38.82 -30.57
N SER A 126 -53.90 -39.87 -29.88
CA SER A 126 -54.43 -41.22 -30.11
C SER A 126 -54.62 -41.89 -28.74
N PHE A 127 -55.78 -42.52 -28.57
CA PHE A 127 -56.35 -43.02 -27.32
C PHE A 127 -56.29 -44.56 -27.29
N MET A 128 -55.92 -45.08 -26.11
CA MET A 128 -56.42 -46.28 -25.39
C MET A 128 -56.66 -47.64 -26.06
N GLN A 129 -56.10 -48.68 -25.44
CA GLN A 129 -56.79 -49.84 -24.80
C GLN A 129 -55.76 -50.63 -23.94
N ALA A 130 -56.05 -51.28 -22.80
CA ALA A 130 -57.25 -51.99 -22.35
C ALA A 130 -57.36 -52.07 -20.80
N MET A 131 -58.49 -52.64 -20.35
CA MET A 131 -59.21 -52.57 -19.06
C MET A 131 -58.71 -53.47 -17.91
N ALA A 132 -59.03 -53.10 -16.64
CA ALA A 132 -59.99 -53.79 -15.74
C ALA A 132 -59.91 -53.33 -14.25
N ILE A 133 -61.06 -53.27 -13.56
CA ILE A 133 -61.31 -53.06 -12.09
C ILE A 133 -62.25 -54.24 -11.68
N PRO A 134 -62.44 -54.74 -10.42
CA PRO A 134 -62.19 -54.16 -9.07
C PRO A 134 -61.66 -55.13 -7.95
N SER A 135 -61.23 -54.61 -6.79
CA SER A 135 -61.74 -55.00 -5.44
C SER A 135 -60.90 -54.54 -4.22
N ALA A 136 -61.60 -54.01 -3.21
CA ALA A 136 -61.39 -54.07 -1.74
C ALA A 136 -60.20 -53.34 -1.02
N ARG A 137 -60.53 -52.21 -0.35
CA ARG A 137 -60.14 -51.63 1.00
C ARG A 137 -58.72 -51.84 1.59
N PRO A 138 -58.24 -51.00 2.56
CA PRO A 138 -58.23 -49.53 2.70
C PRO A 138 -56.78 -48.92 2.87
N THR A 139 -56.61 -47.61 2.54
CA THR A 139 -55.63 -46.55 2.98
C THR A 139 -54.21 -46.89 3.53
N PRO A 140 -53.11 -46.09 3.32
CA PRO A 140 -53.08 -44.62 3.51
C PRO A 140 -51.97 -43.83 2.74
N TRP A 141 -52.28 -43.01 1.72
CA TRP A 141 -51.30 -42.06 1.13
C TRP A 141 -51.90 -40.65 1.02
N GLN A 142 -51.95 -39.93 2.15
CA GLN A 142 -52.29 -38.50 2.22
C GLN A 142 -51.06 -37.57 2.30
N TRP A 143 -49.84 -38.04 2.03
CA TRP A 143 -48.63 -37.19 2.10
C TRP A 143 -48.24 -36.51 0.76
N LEU A 144 -48.99 -36.72 -0.33
CA LEU A 144 -48.61 -36.18 -1.65
C LEU A 144 -49.16 -34.78 -1.98
N PHE A 145 -49.81 -34.07 -1.05
CA PHE A 145 -50.25 -32.68 -1.28
C PHE A 145 -49.41 -31.61 -0.57
N THR A 146 -48.33 -31.96 0.13
CA THR A 146 -47.42 -30.99 0.78
C THR A 146 -46.19 -30.64 -0.06
N THR A 147 -45.82 -31.47 -1.04
CA THR A 147 -44.56 -31.28 -1.79
C THR A 147 -44.65 -30.30 -2.95
N ARG A 148 -45.80 -30.19 -3.65
CA ARG A 148 -45.91 -29.31 -4.82
C ARG A 148 -45.89 -27.81 -4.47
N ASN A 149 -46.55 -27.42 -3.38
CA ASN A 149 -46.54 -26.03 -2.91
C ASN A 149 -45.20 -25.65 -2.27
N ALA A 150 -44.51 -26.60 -1.64
CA ALA A 150 -43.16 -26.39 -1.12
C ALA A 150 -42.14 -26.17 -2.24
N VAL A 151 -42.24 -26.92 -3.35
CA VAL A 151 -41.37 -26.75 -4.52
C VAL A 151 -41.64 -25.40 -5.22
N ILE A 152 -42.91 -25.03 -5.39
CA ILE A 152 -43.26 -23.73 -6.00
C ILE A 152 -42.82 -22.57 -5.07
N GLY A 153 -43.03 -22.69 -3.77
CA GLY A 153 -42.56 -21.72 -2.78
C GLY A 153 -41.03 -21.57 -2.77
N GLY A 154 -40.32 -22.69 -2.83
CA GLY A 154 -38.85 -22.72 -2.93
C GLY A 154 -38.34 -22.08 -4.22
N LEU A 155 -38.94 -22.39 -5.37
CA LEU A 155 -38.58 -21.78 -6.64
C LEU A 155 -38.87 -20.28 -6.67
N THR A 156 -39.96 -19.83 -6.04
CA THR A 156 -40.31 -18.41 -5.95
C THR A 156 -39.34 -17.67 -5.03
N ALA A 157 -38.97 -18.27 -3.89
CA ALA A 157 -37.95 -17.71 -3.00
C ALA A 157 -36.57 -17.65 -3.66
N CYS A 158 -36.18 -18.69 -4.42
CA CYS A 158 -34.96 -18.67 -5.22
C CYS A 158 -35.00 -17.60 -6.32
N ALA A 159 -36.13 -17.44 -7.01
CA ALA A 159 -36.28 -16.41 -8.05
C ALA A 159 -36.26 -15.00 -7.47
N LEU A 160 -36.86 -14.78 -6.29
CA LEU A 160 -36.80 -13.51 -5.57
C LEU A 160 -35.40 -13.25 -5.02
N GLY A 161 -34.71 -14.27 -4.50
CA GLY A 161 -33.32 -14.19 -4.07
C GLY A 161 -32.37 -13.88 -5.23
N LEU A 162 -32.56 -14.53 -6.38
CA LEU A 162 -31.78 -14.27 -7.60
C LEU A 162 -32.09 -12.90 -8.20
N SER A 163 -33.35 -12.46 -8.19
CA SER A 163 -33.71 -11.11 -8.60
C SER A 163 -33.14 -10.06 -7.65
N PHE A 164 -33.14 -10.31 -6.34
CA PHE A 164 -32.51 -9.43 -5.36
C PHE A 164 -30.99 -9.36 -5.57
N LEU A 165 -30.32 -10.50 -5.78
CA LEU A 165 -28.89 -10.55 -6.08
C LEU A 165 -28.57 -9.88 -7.43
N TYR A 166 -29.41 -10.07 -8.45
CA TYR A 166 -29.24 -9.40 -9.75
C TYR A 166 -29.47 -7.89 -9.63
N TYR A 167 -30.45 -7.46 -8.83
CA TYR A 167 -30.74 -6.05 -8.61
C TYR A 167 -29.67 -5.38 -7.73
N ASP A 168 -29.18 -6.06 -6.69
CA ASP A 168 -28.04 -5.61 -5.87
C ASP A 168 -26.76 -5.55 -6.70
N HIS A 169 -26.49 -6.58 -7.52
CA HIS A 169 -25.36 -6.56 -8.45
C HIS A 169 -25.50 -5.45 -9.51
N SER A 170 -26.71 -5.22 -10.03
CA SER A 170 -26.98 -4.15 -10.99
C SER A 170 -26.82 -2.77 -10.34
N LEU A 171 -27.28 -2.57 -9.11
CA LEU A 171 -27.10 -1.33 -8.34
C LEU A 171 -25.62 -1.09 -8.03
N ARG A 172 -24.86 -2.11 -7.60
CA ARG A 172 -23.41 -2.04 -7.40
C ARG A 172 -22.65 -1.80 -8.70
N SER A 173 -23.14 -2.31 -9.83
CA SER A 173 -22.56 -2.04 -11.16
C SER A 173 -22.91 -0.64 -11.71
N LYS A 174 -23.99 -0.02 -11.20
CA LYS A 174 -24.40 1.35 -11.51
C LYS A 174 -23.78 2.40 -10.58
N ALA A 175 -23.27 1.99 -9.42
CA ALA A 175 -22.38 2.84 -8.63
C ALA A 175 -21.12 3.07 -9.47
N GLY A 176 -20.95 4.30 -9.95
CA GLY A 176 -19.77 4.67 -10.74
C GLY A 176 -18.50 4.30 -9.98
N GLN A 177 -17.50 3.76 -10.69
CA GLN A 177 -16.20 3.51 -10.08
C GLN A 177 -15.68 4.80 -9.42
N PRO A 178 -15.00 4.71 -8.27
CA PRO A 178 -14.47 5.87 -7.60
C PRO A 178 -13.58 6.67 -8.56
N ALA A 179 -13.87 7.96 -8.73
CA ALA A 179 -13.10 8.84 -9.61
C ALA A 179 -11.98 9.48 -8.81
N VAL A 180 -10.73 9.17 -9.17
CA VAL A 180 -9.54 9.55 -8.41
C VAL A 180 -8.83 10.70 -9.10
N THR A 181 -8.72 11.85 -8.45
CA THR A 181 -8.17 13.08 -9.03
C THR A 181 -7.24 13.79 -8.03
N PRO A 182 -5.99 14.11 -8.40
CA PRO A 182 -5.16 15.01 -7.61
C PRO A 182 -5.78 16.41 -7.56
N VAL A 183 -5.95 16.98 -6.36
CA VAL A 183 -6.56 18.31 -6.17
C VAL A 183 -5.61 19.35 -5.59
N VAL A 184 -4.49 18.93 -4.99
CA VAL A 184 -3.41 19.83 -4.54
C VAL A 184 -2.07 19.18 -4.90
N THR A 185 -1.29 19.84 -5.76
CA THR A 185 -0.03 19.28 -6.33
C THR A 185 1.14 20.27 -6.32
N ASN A 186 1.04 21.38 -5.59
CA ASN A 186 2.13 22.34 -5.42
C ASN A 186 3.37 21.65 -4.81
N LEU A 187 4.56 22.25 -4.82
CA LEU A 187 5.72 21.61 -4.18
C LEU A 187 5.62 21.59 -2.64
N GLY A 188 6.36 20.68 -1.99
CA GLY A 188 6.44 20.57 -0.54
C GLY A 188 5.45 19.58 0.07
N GLU A 189 5.35 19.59 1.39
CA GLU A 189 4.61 18.61 2.17
C GLU A 189 3.26 19.17 2.61
N LYS A 190 2.20 18.43 2.35
CA LYS A 190 0.86 18.64 2.88
C LYS A 190 0.46 17.48 3.77
N TYR A 191 -0.23 17.82 4.85
CA TYR A 191 -0.72 16.87 5.84
C TYR A 191 -2.14 17.22 6.29
N THR A 192 -2.80 16.22 6.85
CA THR A 192 -4.08 16.27 7.56
C THR A 192 -5.19 16.98 6.78
N PRO A 193 -5.54 16.51 5.58
CA PRO A 193 -6.62 17.09 4.79
C PRO A 193 -7.97 16.86 5.49
N SER A 194 -8.87 17.83 5.39
CA SER A 194 -10.23 17.73 5.91
C SER A 194 -11.22 18.40 4.97
N LEU A 195 -12.28 17.65 4.61
CA LEU A 195 -13.37 18.14 3.78
C LEU A 195 -14.36 18.96 4.63
N SER A 196 -14.84 20.07 4.07
CA SER A 196 -15.96 20.82 4.64
C SER A 196 -17.24 19.98 4.65
N PRO A 197 -18.23 20.26 5.53
CA PRO A 197 -19.45 19.47 5.63
C PRO A 197 -20.26 19.33 4.33
N ASP A 198 -20.20 20.34 3.46
CA ASP A 198 -20.82 20.35 2.12
C ASP A 198 -19.98 19.61 1.06
N GLY A 199 -18.77 19.18 1.40
CA GLY A 199 -17.82 18.49 0.55
C GLY A 199 -17.18 19.36 -0.54
N GLN A 200 -17.35 20.68 -0.53
CA GLN A 200 -16.87 21.58 -1.60
C GLN A 200 -15.50 22.20 -1.31
N HIS A 201 -15.16 22.37 -0.04
CA HIS A 201 -13.91 22.98 0.40
C HIS A 201 -13.01 21.94 1.06
N LEU A 202 -11.70 22.15 0.91
CA LEU A 202 -10.66 21.33 1.48
C LEU A 202 -9.78 22.20 2.37
N ALA A 203 -9.64 21.85 3.65
CA ALA A 203 -8.66 22.44 4.55
C ALA A 203 -7.46 21.49 4.68
N PHE A 204 -6.23 22.01 4.72
CA PHE A 204 -5.02 21.21 4.85
C PHE A 204 -3.86 22.03 5.43
N ALA A 205 -2.88 21.35 6.01
CA ALA A 205 -1.62 21.95 6.43
C ALA A 205 -0.60 21.85 5.28
N TRP A 206 0.18 22.90 5.03
CA TRP A 206 1.24 22.91 4.02
C TRP A 206 2.45 23.74 4.46
N ASN A 207 3.65 23.24 4.17
CA ASN A 207 4.92 23.92 4.47
C ASN A 207 5.31 25.02 3.47
N GLY A 208 4.46 25.36 2.50
CA GLY A 208 4.71 26.42 1.53
C GLY A 208 5.79 26.09 0.49
N GLY A 209 6.21 24.82 0.38
CA GLY A 209 7.19 24.35 -0.61
C GLY A 209 8.60 24.12 -0.08
N ALA A 210 8.96 24.79 1.03
CA ALA A 210 10.22 24.57 1.73
C ALA A 210 10.16 25.15 3.15
N GLY A 211 10.82 24.49 4.10
CA GLY A 211 11.00 24.98 5.47
C GLY A 211 10.29 24.12 6.53
N PRO A 212 10.59 24.40 7.81
CA PRO A 212 10.11 23.58 8.93
C PRO A 212 8.65 23.89 9.32
N HIS A 213 8.15 25.09 9.00
CA HIS A 213 6.84 25.57 9.47
C HIS A 213 5.70 25.10 8.57
N PHE A 214 4.54 24.87 9.18
CA PHE A 214 3.30 24.50 8.48
C PHE A 214 2.24 25.56 8.75
N SER A 215 1.53 25.97 7.70
CA SER A 215 0.37 26.85 7.80
C SER A 215 -0.86 26.18 7.23
N LEU A 216 -2.03 26.65 7.65
CA LEU A 216 -3.30 26.12 7.17
C LEU A 216 -3.74 26.84 5.90
N TYR A 217 -4.28 26.06 4.99
CA TYR A 217 -4.84 26.53 3.73
C TYR A 217 -6.24 25.98 3.55
N VAL A 218 -7.10 26.76 2.90
CA VAL A 218 -8.42 26.32 2.42
C VAL A 218 -8.46 26.49 0.91
N LYS A 219 -8.96 25.47 0.22
CA LYS A 219 -9.11 25.44 -1.23
C LYS A 219 -10.54 25.07 -1.61
N LEU A 220 -11.12 25.77 -2.57
CA LEU A 220 -12.34 25.33 -3.23
C LEU A 220 -11.99 24.23 -4.23
N ILE A 221 -12.65 23.07 -4.14
CA ILE A 221 -12.37 21.95 -5.03
C ILE A 221 -12.76 22.35 -6.47
N GLY A 222 -11.82 22.18 -7.40
CA GLY A 222 -11.97 22.57 -8.80
C GLY A 222 -11.35 23.93 -9.16
N THR A 223 -10.85 24.71 -8.18
CA THR A 223 -10.01 25.89 -8.43
C THR A 223 -8.54 25.58 -8.24
N GLU A 224 -7.62 26.44 -8.68
CA GLU A 224 -6.18 26.28 -8.40
C GLU A 224 -5.76 27.00 -7.11
N GLU A 225 -6.33 28.19 -6.87
CA GLU A 225 -5.93 29.02 -5.74
C GLU A 225 -6.30 28.41 -4.39
N SER A 226 -5.40 28.59 -3.42
CA SER A 226 -5.59 28.21 -2.02
C SER A 226 -5.44 29.45 -1.14
N LEU A 227 -6.40 29.66 -0.24
CA LEU A 227 -6.37 30.73 0.74
C LEU A 227 -5.54 30.30 1.96
N ARG A 228 -4.43 30.98 2.23
CA ARG A 228 -3.67 30.80 3.47
C ARG A 228 -4.43 31.41 4.64
N LEU A 229 -4.83 30.59 5.61
CA LEU A 229 -5.57 30.99 6.79
C LEU A 229 -4.66 31.50 7.92
N THR A 230 -3.61 30.75 8.23
CA THR A 230 -2.68 31.11 9.32
C THR A 230 -1.39 31.71 8.78
N LYS A 231 -0.93 32.80 9.39
CA LYS A 231 0.18 33.62 8.88
C LYS A 231 1.40 33.63 9.79
N GLU A 232 1.23 33.23 11.04
CA GLU A 232 2.30 33.12 12.00
C GLU A 232 3.28 32.01 11.60
N ALA A 233 4.56 32.21 11.90
CA ALA A 233 5.59 31.20 11.69
C ALA A 233 5.52 30.17 12.83
N SER A 234 4.62 29.21 12.69
CA SER A 234 4.35 28.15 13.66
C SER A 234 4.21 26.79 12.97
N LEU A 235 3.98 25.74 13.75
CA LEU A 235 3.50 24.46 13.27
C LEU A 235 1.98 24.40 13.44
N ASP A 236 1.26 24.80 12.40
CA ASP A 236 -0.20 24.70 12.36
C ASP A 236 -0.62 23.49 11.53
N PHE A 237 -1.35 22.57 12.15
CA PHE A 237 -1.71 21.29 11.54
C PHE A 237 -3.06 20.75 12.03
N ASN A 238 -3.51 19.68 11.40
CA ASN A 238 -4.79 19.02 11.65
C ASN A 238 -6.01 19.95 11.69
N PRO A 239 -6.27 20.68 10.59
CA PRO A 239 -7.50 21.43 10.46
C PRO A 239 -8.69 20.46 10.43
N VAL A 240 -9.70 20.71 11.26
CA VAL A 240 -10.98 20.00 11.24
C VAL A 240 -12.14 20.99 11.19
N TRP A 241 -13.06 20.78 10.26
CA TRP A 241 -14.22 21.65 10.09
C TRP A 241 -15.23 21.48 11.21
N SER A 242 -15.85 22.58 11.64
CA SER A 242 -17.08 22.51 12.42
C SER A 242 -18.20 21.89 11.57
N PRO A 243 -19.15 21.13 12.15
CA PRO A 243 -20.23 20.50 11.40
C PRO A 243 -21.14 21.46 10.62
N ASP A 244 -21.17 22.73 11.03
CA ASP A 244 -21.88 23.81 10.35
C ASP A 244 -21.05 24.53 9.26
N GLY A 245 -19.78 24.15 9.07
CA GLY A 245 -18.88 24.68 8.06
C GLY A 245 -18.36 26.10 8.33
N ARG A 246 -18.71 26.73 9.46
CA ARG A 246 -18.35 28.14 9.74
C ARG A 246 -16.93 28.32 10.27
N TYR A 247 -16.40 27.29 10.93
CA TYR A 247 -15.13 27.36 11.64
C TYR A 247 -14.24 26.16 11.32
N ILE A 248 -12.94 26.34 11.55
CA ILE A 248 -11.94 25.29 11.50
C ILE A 248 -11.23 25.29 12.85
N ALA A 249 -11.22 24.15 13.53
CA ALA A 249 -10.34 23.92 14.68
C ALA A 249 -9.00 23.36 14.20
N PHE A 250 -7.91 23.71 14.87
CA PHE A 250 -6.57 23.25 14.50
C PHE A 250 -5.61 23.18 15.68
N CYS A 251 -4.52 22.45 15.49
CA CYS A 251 -3.40 22.35 16.42
C CYS A 251 -2.34 23.40 16.06
N ARG A 252 -1.83 24.13 17.07
CA ARG A 252 -0.65 24.97 16.95
C ARG A 252 0.43 24.52 17.90
N ILE A 253 1.66 24.40 17.39
CA ILE A 253 2.89 24.37 18.19
C ILE A 253 3.75 25.57 17.81
N LEU A 254 3.94 26.45 18.78
CA LEU A 254 4.84 27.59 18.71
C LEU A 254 5.56 27.68 20.07
N GLU A 255 6.80 28.15 20.08
CA GLU A 255 7.58 28.27 21.31
C GLU A 255 6.81 29.06 22.38
N GLY A 256 6.52 28.41 23.52
CA GLY A 256 5.73 29.01 24.60
C GLY A 256 4.20 29.06 24.37
N GLU A 257 3.72 28.83 23.14
CA GLU A 257 2.33 28.95 22.73
C GLU A 257 1.82 27.72 21.97
N THR A 258 1.54 26.65 22.71
CA THR A 258 0.94 25.42 22.15
C THR A 258 -0.53 25.28 22.55
N GLY A 259 -1.37 24.82 21.62
CA GLY A 259 -2.79 24.67 21.93
C GLY A 259 -3.70 24.30 20.77
N ILE A 260 -4.99 24.27 21.09
CA ILE A 260 -6.09 24.10 20.15
C ILE A 260 -6.71 25.47 19.90
N TYR A 261 -6.82 25.83 18.63
CA TYR A 261 -7.31 27.11 18.16
C TYR A 261 -8.51 26.90 17.24
N ILE A 262 -9.36 27.92 17.13
CA ILE A 262 -10.48 27.97 16.19
C ILE A 262 -10.33 29.26 15.37
N ILE A 263 -10.53 29.14 14.05
CA ILE A 263 -10.54 30.25 13.10
C ILE A 263 -11.80 30.18 12.22
N PRO A 264 -12.40 31.31 11.80
CA PRO A 264 -13.44 31.28 10.76
C PRO A 264 -12.92 30.65 9.46
N ALA A 265 -13.77 29.90 8.75
CA ALA A 265 -13.39 29.16 7.54
C ALA A 265 -12.88 30.04 6.38
N LEU A 266 -13.24 31.33 6.37
CA LEU A 266 -12.79 32.32 5.38
C LEU A 266 -11.61 33.18 5.88
N GLY A 267 -11.00 32.80 7.00
CA GLY A 267 -9.98 33.58 7.69
C GLY A 267 -10.56 34.64 8.63
N GLY A 268 -9.71 35.22 9.47
CA GLY A 268 -10.10 36.21 10.47
C GLY A 268 -9.32 36.07 11.76
N ALA A 269 -9.93 36.48 12.88
CA ALA A 269 -9.32 36.38 14.19
C ALA A 269 -9.27 34.92 14.68
N GLU A 270 -8.11 34.50 15.15
CA GLU A 270 -7.88 33.19 15.76
C GLU A 270 -8.24 33.24 17.26
N ARG A 271 -8.90 32.19 17.75
CA ARG A 271 -9.27 32.04 19.16
C ARG A 271 -8.70 30.75 19.72
N ARG A 272 -7.79 30.84 20.70
CA ARG A 272 -7.35 29.67 21.48
C ARG A 272 -8.48 29.20 22.38
N VAL A 273 -8.86 27.93 22.27
CA VAL A 273 -9.86 27.30 23.14
C VAL A 273 -9.22 26.43 24.23
N ARG A 274 -7.97 25.96 24.02
CA ARG A 274 -7.26 25.13 25.00
C ARG A 274 -5.74 25.25 24.83
N LYS A 275 -5.02 25.26 25.94
CA LYS A 275 -3.55 25.07 25.98
C LYS A 275 -3.22 23.58 26.11
N THR A 276 -2.18 23.12 25.44
CA THR A 276 -1.77 21.70 25.44
C THR A 276 -0.36 21.51 26.00
N LEU A 277 0.08 20.26 26.14
CA LEU A 277 1.45 19.92 26.58
C LEU A 277 2.34 19.39 25.45
N TRP A 278 1.91 19.55 24.20
CA TRP A 278 2.69 19.17 23.01
C TRP A 278 4.04 19.88 22.92
N GLU A 279 5.02 19.18 22.36
CA GLU A 279 6.38 19.69 22.13
C GLU A 279 6.72 19.63 20.63
N GLU A 280 7.57 20.55 20.17
CA GLU A 280 7.95 20.64 18.75
C GLU A 280 8.62 19.36 18.23
N GLN A 281 9.47 18.73 19.05
CA GLN A 281 10.13 17.47 18.71
C GLN A 281 9.13 16.36 18.34
N GLU A 282 7.91 16.41 18.89
CA GLU A 282 6.88 15.41 18.67
C GLU A 282 6.22 15.56 17.30
N PHE A 283 6.22 16.77 16.72
CA PHE A 283 5.71 16.97 15.38
C PHE A 283 6.62 16.29 14.34
N TYR A 284 7.94 16.51 14.42
CA TYR A 284 8.88 15.95 13.43
C TYR A 284 9.22 14.47 13.67
N GLN A 285 9.12 13.98 14.91
CA GLN A 285 9.38 12.55 15.18
C GLN A 285 8.13 11.67 15.05
N VAL A 286 6.93 12.26 15.18
CA VAL A 286 5.67 11.54 15.28
C VAL A 286 4.61 12.12 14.33
N ILE A 287 5.02 12.66 13.19
CA ILE A 287 4.11 13.28 12.20
C ILE A 287 2.97 12.34 11.76
N TRP A 288 3.20 11.03 11.81
CA TRP A 288 2.23 9.94 11.59
C TRP A 288 1.10 9.84 12.65
N THR A 289 1.15 10.68 13.69
CA THR A 289 0.11 10.87 14.73
C THR A 289 -0.52 12.27 14.67
N ALA A 290 -0.38 12.97 13.54
CA ALA A 290 -0.88 14.33 13.38
C ALA A 290 -2.40 14.45 13.50
N GLY A 291 -3.18 13.36 13.31
CA GLY A 291 -4.62 13.32 13.56
C GLY A 291 -4.99 13.45 15.04
N ARG A 292 -4.88 14.64 15.61
CA ARG A 292 -5.05 14.92 17.03
C ARG A 292 -6.41 15.49 17.40
N LEU A 293 -7.26 15.84 16.45
CA LEU A 293 -8.54 16.52 16.66
C LEU A 293 -9.66 15.84 15.88
N SER A 294 -10.85 15.81 16.48
CA SER A 294 -12.09 15.48 15.79
C SER A 294 -13.25 16.25 16.42
N TRP A 295 -14.14 16.77 15.58
CA TRP A 295 -15.33 17.49 16.03
C TRP A 295 -16.49 16.51 16.17
N SER A 296 -17.25 16.61 17.26
CA SER A 296 -18.48 15.84 17.39
C SER A 296 -19.49 16.26 16.31
N PRO A 297 -20.29 15.33 15.76
CA PRO A 297 -21.26 15.67 14.70
C PRO A 297 -22.29 16.74 15.09
N ASP A 298 -22.57 16.91 16.38
CA ASP A 298 -23.48 17.93 16.92
C ASP A 298 -22.84 19.32 17.11
N GLY A 299 -21.52 19.43 16.91
CA GLY A 299 -20.78 20.68 16.99
C GLY A 299 -20.37 21.11 18.39
N LYS A 300 -20.68 20.34 19.45
CA LYS A 300 -20.52 20.79 20.85
C LYS A 300 -19.23 20.36 21.53
N VAL A 301 -18.57 19.33 21.00
CA VAL A 301 -17.40 18.71 21.64
C VAL A 301 -16.25 18.61 20.64
N LEU A 302 -15.05 18.96 21.10
CA LEU A 302 -13.80 18.60 20.43
C LEU A 302 -13.16 17.43 21.16
N ALA A 303 -12.95 16.31 20.48
CA ALA A 303 -12.07 15.26 20.94
C ALA A 303 -10.63 15.59 20.56
N PHE A 304 -9.69 15.34 21.46
CA PHE A 304 -8.29 15.64 21.23
C PHE A 304 -7.32 14.70 21.96
N SER A 305 -6.12 14.51 21.39
CA SER A 305 -5.02 13.78 22.05
C SER A 305 -4.06 14.75 22.77
N ASP A 306 -3.85 14.54 24.07
CA ASP A 306 -2.89 15.29 24.89
C ASP A 306 -2.46 14.46 26.11
N ARG A 307 -1.67 15.02 27.02
CA ARG A 307 -1.30 14.38 28.29
C ARG A 307 -1.77 15.19 29.49
N ALA A 308 -2.02 14.51 30.61
CA ALA A 308 -2.35 15.19 31.87
C ALA A 308 -1.11 15.83 32.51
N SER A 309 0.07 15.22 32.32
CA SER A 309 1.36 15.72 32.76
C SER A 309 2.46 15.30 31.79
N ARG A 310 3.63 15.99 31.80
CA ARG A 310 4.74 15.68 30.87
C ARG A 310 5.29 14.26 30.99
N ASN A 311 5.04 13.58 32.10
CA ASN A 311 5.53 12.23 32.38
C ASN A 311 4.51 11.13 32.00
N GLU A 312 3.32 11.51 31.55
CA GLU A 312 2.28 10.58 31.11
C GLU A 312 2.25 10.45 29.59
N ALA A 313 1.97 9.24 29.12
CA ALA A 313 1.70 8.99 27.71
C ALA A 313 0.41 9.72 27.28
N PRO A 314 0.35 10.21 26.02
CA PRO A 314 -0.85 10.83 25.50
C PRO A 314 -2.10 9.95 25.62
N SER A 315 -3.24 10.57 25.87
CA SER A 315 -4.57 9.97 25.96
C SER A 315 -5.59 10.86 25.28
N ILE A 316 -6.79 10.34 25.10
CA ILE A 316 -7.88 11.09 24.47
C ILE A 316 -8.69 11.83 25.53
N PHE A 317 -8.98 13.08 25.23
CA PHE A 317 -9.78 13.99 26.03
C PHE A 317 -10.93 14.55 25.20
N LEU A 318 -12.01 14.94 25.86
CA LEU A 318 -13.18 15.58 25.27
C LEU A 318 -13.34 16.97 25.91
N LEU A 319 -13.30 18.01 25.08
CA LEU A 319 -13.52 19.41 25.44
C LEU A 319 -14.93 19.83 25.06
N SER A 320 -15.74 20.22 26.04
CA SER A 320 -17.01 20.91 25.80
C SER A 320 -16.75 22.33 25.31
N LEU A 321 -17.30 22.73 24.17
CA LEU A 321 -17.13 24.10 23.65
C LEU A 321 -18.03 25.13 24.34
N ASP A 322 -19.09 24.67 25.00
CA ASP A 322 -20.02 25.54 25.74
C ASP A 322 -19.47 25.88 27.13
N SER A 323 -18.96 24.88 27.86
CA SER A 323 -18.47 25.04 29.24
C SER A 323 -16.95 25.14 29.36
N LEU A 324 -16.21 24.78 28.31
CA LEU A 324 -14.74 24.60 28.33
C LEU A 324 -14.24 23.52 29.30
N GLU A 325 -15.14 22.68 29.82
CA GLU A 325 -14.78 21.56 30.65
C GLU A 325 -14.13 20.45 29.82
N VAL A 326 -13.09 19.84 30.39
CA VAL A 326 -12.34 18.75 29.78
C VAL A 326 -12.56 17.48 30.60
N ARG A 327 -12.91 16.39 29.93
CA ARG A 327 -12.91 15.05 30.54
C ARG A 327 -12.01 14.10 29.77
N ARG A 328 -11.26 13.27 30.50
CA ARG A 328 -10.45 12.19 29.92
C ARG A 328 -11.37 11.04 29.49
N LEU A 329 -11.12 10.48 28.31
CA LEU A 329 -11.89 9.36 27.75
C LEU A 329 -11.13 8.04 27.85
N THR A 330 -9.82 8.05 27.56
CA THR A 330 -8.97 6.85 27.58
C THR A 330 -7.89 6.90 28.66
N SER A 331 -7.39 5.74 29.07
CA SER A 331 -6.31 5.63 30.06
C SER A 331 -5.17 4.73 29.56
N SER A 332 -4.06 5.35 29.19
CA SER A 332 -2.91 4.71 28.54
C SER A 332 -1.87 4.14 29.53
N LEU A 333 -2.29 3.38 30.55
CA LEU A 333 -1.36 2.96 31.63
C LEU A 333 -0.19 2.06 31.18
N ARG A 334 -0.22 1.52 29.95
CA ARG A 334 0.82 0.62 29.40
C ARG A 334 1.19 0.90 27.94
N SER A 335 0.74 2.00 27.34
CA SER A 335 0.97 2.32 25.93
C SER A 335 1.86 3.56 25.75
N SER A 336 2.41 3.74 24.55
CA SER A 336 3.19 4.91 24.16
C SER A 336 2.30 6.14 23.89
N GLY A 337 0.99 5.95 23.71
CA GLY A 337 -0.02 7.01 23.66
C GLY A 337 -1.18 6.70 22.71
N ASP A 338 -2.26 7.49 22.80
CA ASP A 338 -3.44 7.38 21.94
C ASP A 338 -3.54 8.58 20.97
N PHE A 339 -3.74 8.32 19.68
CA PHE A 339 -3.68 9.31 18.58
C PHE A 339 -4.67 9.00 17.45
N ASN A 340 -4.58 9.73 16.33
CA ASN A 340 -5.34 9.50 15.08
C ASN A 340 -6.84 9.27 15.32
N LEU A 341 -7.48 10.18 16.05
CA LEU A 341 -8.84 9.98 16.55
C LEU A 341 -9.92 10.51 15.59
N ALA A 342 -11.06 9.82 15.53
CA ALA A 342 -12.20 10.22 14.70
C ALA A 342 -13.54 9.85 15.33
N PHE A 343 -14.47 10.81 15.40
CA PHE A 343 -15.86 10.55 15.77
C PHE A 343 -16.58 9.74 14.69
N SER A 344 -17.35 8.76 15.13
CA SER A 344 -18.36 8.11 14.30
C SER A 344 -19.43 9.12 13.84
N PRO A 345 -20.09 8.88 12.69
CA PRO A 345 -21.09 9.80 12.15
C PRO A 345 -22.27 10.07 13.08
N ASP A 346 -22.60 9.13 13.98
CA ASP A 346 -23.66 9.28 14.97
C ASP A 346 -23.18 9.94 16.29
N GLY A 347 -21.88 10.16 16.43
CA GLY A 347 -21.25 10.78 17.60
C GLY A 347 -21.21 9.90 18.85
N GLN A 348 -21.58 8.62 18.77
CA GLN A 348 -21.66 7.73 19.94
C GLN A 348 -20.36 6.98 20.20
N THR A 349 -19.55 6.77 19.17
CA THR A 349 -18.28 6.03 19.23
C THR A 349 -17.12 6.89 18.74
N LEU A 350 -15.95 6.73 19.35
CA LEU A 350 -14.70 7.32 18.89
C LEU A 350 -13.72 6.22 18.50
N ALA A 351 -13.16 6.30 17.29
CA ALA A 351 -12.04 5.46 16.86
C ALA A 351 -10.72 6.18 17.14
N PHE A 352 -9.65 5.42 17.42
CA PHE A 352 -8.31 5.95 17.64
C PHE A 352 -7.23 4.90 17.41
N THR A 353 -6.00 5.34 17.19
CA THR A 353 -4.82 4.46 17.20
C THR A 353 -4.16 4.52 18.58
N ARG A 354 -3.65 3.38 19.05
CA ARG A 354 -2.87 3.28 20.28
C ARG A 354 -1.48 2.78 19.94
N ALA A 355 -0.49 3.62 20.19
CA ALA A 355 0.90 3.31 19.93
C ALA A 355 1.48 2.38 21.01
N SER A 356 2.22 1.36 20.58
CA SER A 356 2.99 0.49 21.47
C SER A 356 4.50 0.66 21.24
N GLN A 357 5.33 -0.17 21.87
CA GLN A 357 6.78 -0.15 21.61
C GLN A 357 7.15 -0.77 20.26
N ALA A 358 6.26 -1.57 19.65
CA ALA A 358 6.52 -2.29 18.41
C ALA A 358 5.69 -1.74 17.24
N PHE A 359 4.37 -1.68 17.39
CA PHE A 359 3.43 -1.28 16.33
C PHE A 359 2.18 -0.60 16.90
N ASP A 360 1.46 0.14 16.06
CA ASP A 360 0.18 0.75 16.41
C ASP A 360 -1.00 -0.22 16.23
N ALA A 361 -2.06 -0.05 17.02
CA ALA A 361 -3.31 -0.81 16.89
C ALA A 361 -4.51 0.12 16.86
N ILE A 362 -5.58 -0.28 16.17
CA ILE A 362 -6.82 0.52 16.05
C ILE A 362 -7.83 0.06 17.10
N TYR A 363 -8.37 1.01 17.84
CA TYR A 363 -9.37 0.81 18.88
C TYR A 363 -10.60 1.69 18.65
N THR A 364 -11.71 1.27 19.24
CA THR A 364 -12.93 2.07 19.38
C THR A 364 -13.37 2.12 20.84
N VAL A 365 -13.95 3.25 21.25
CA VAL A 365 -14.48 3.45 22.61
C VAL A 365 -15.81 4.20 22.56
N PRO A 366 -16.81 3.86 23.39
CA PRO A 366 -18.01 4.65 23.53
C PRO A 366 -17.67 6.06 24.04
N VAL A 367 -18.26 7.09 23.44
CA VAL A 367 -18.03 8.49 23.83
C VAL A 367 -18.50 8.74 25.26
N SER A 368 -19.51 8.01 25.76
CA SER A 368 -19.91 8.03 27.17
C SER A 368 -18.80 7.58 28.15
N GLY A 369 -17.75 6.93 27.65
CA GLY A 369 -16.80 6.13 28.42
C GLY A 369 -17.27 4.68 28.51
N GLY A 370 -16.34 3.77 28.81
CA GLY A 370 -16.62 2.34 28.91
C GLY A 370 -15.43 1.49 28.47
N GLU A 371 -15.73 0.25 28.07
CA GLU A 371 -14.73 -0.70 27.56
C GLU A 371 -14.22 -0.29 26.17
N GLU A 372 -12.90 -0.34 26.00
CA GLU A 372 -12.23 -0.10 24.72
C GLU A 372 -12.17 -1.40 23.93
N GLN A 373 -12.63 -1.38 22.68
CA GLN A 373 -12.60 -2.54 21.80
C GLN A 373 -11.44 -2.41 20.81
N ARG A 374 -10.59 -3.44 20.75
CA ARG A 374 -9.50 -3.53 19.77
C ARG A 374 -10.03 -4.08 18.45
N LEU A 375 -9.91 -3.30 17.38
CA LEU A 375 -10.38 -3.65 16.05
C LEU A 375 -9.28 -4.27 15.19
N ILE A 376 -8.09 -3.67 15.16
CA ILE A 376 -6.93 -4.18 14.41
C ILE A 376 -5.70 -4.27 15.31
N SER A 377 -4.95 -5.36 15.15
CA SER A 377 -3.68 -5.63 15.82
C SER A 377 -2.83 -6.58 14.97
N ASP A 378 -2.59 -6.21 13.72
CA ASP A 378 -1.92 -7.03 12.71
C ASP A 378 -0.38 -6.90 12.72
N GLY A 379 0.18 -6.17 13.69
CA GLY A 379 1.64 -5.98 13.78
C GLY A 379 2.19 -5.01 12.75
N THR A 380 1.35 -4.10 12.21
CA THR A 380 1.77 -3.02 11.32
C THR A 380 1.43 -1.65 11.91
N ASP A 381 2.02 -0.59 11.35
CA ASP A 381 1.72 0.79 11.76
C ASP A 381 0.51 1.34 11.00
N HIS A 382 -0.39 2.00 11.76
CA HIS A 382 -1.68 2.46 11.28
C HIS A 382 -1.80 3.97 11.45
N TRP A 383 -2.06 4.71 10.36
CA TRP A 383 -2.09 6.18 10.39
C TRP A 383 -3.39 6.74 9.82
N GLY A 384 -3.94 7.75 10.52
CA GLY A 384 -5.18 8.44 10.15
C GLY A 384 -6.41 7.52 10.14
N LEU A 385 -7.53 8.01 10.65
CA LEU A 385 -8.78 7.24 10.67
C LEU A 385 -9.92 8.10 10.10
N ALA A 386 -10.72 7.51 9.23
CA ALA A 386 -11.94 8.12 8.71
C ALA A 386 -13.08 7.10 8.71
N TRP A 387 -14.22 7.48 9.26
CA TRP A 387 -15.42 6.66 9.23
C TRP A 387 -16.10 6.76 7.87
N THR A 388 -16.62 5.64 7.37
CA THR A 388 -17.58 5.69 6.26
C THR A 388 -18.85 6.43 6.71
N ARG A 389 -19.56 7.03 5.75
CA ARG A 389 -20.77 7.82 6.01
C ARG A 389 -21.83 7.06 6.80
N ASP A 390 -21.95 5.75 6.58
CA ASP A 390 -22.90 4.88 7.26
C ASP A 390 -22.43 4.39 8.64
N GLY A 391 -21.21 4.74 9.04
CA GLY A 391 -20.61 4.37 10.32
C GLY A 391 -20.27 2.89 10.44
N ARG A 392 -20.26 2.13 9.34
CA ARG A 392 -20.05 0.68 9.36
C ARG A 392 -18.60 0.27 9.24
N ASP A 393 -17.79 1.06 8.54
CA ASP A 393 -16.40 0.76 8.27
C ASP A 393 -15.50 1.94 8.67
N ILE A 394 -14.23 1.62 8.92
CA ILE A 394 -13.16 2.60 9.14
C ILE A 394 -12.15 2.47 8.02
N VAL A 395 -11.85 3.59 7.35
CA VAL A 395 -10.75 3.73 6.41
C VAL A 395 -9.52 4.25 7.14
N PHE A 396 -8.38 3.62 6.91
CA PHE A 396 -7.12 3.94 7.55
C PHE A 396 -5.96 3.72 6.58
N ALA A 397 -4.78 4.24 6.89
CA ALA A 397 -3.57 3.90 6.17
C ALA A 397 -2.78 2.84 6.92
N ASN A 398 -2.29 1.82 6.21
CA ASN A 398 -1.23 0.94 6.67
C ASN A 398 0.05 1.41 6.01
N ALA A 399 1.01 1.91 6.79
CA ALA A 399 2.23 2.48 6.26
C ALA A 399 3.41 2.16 7.17
N GLY A 400 4.43 1.50 6.61
CA GLY A 400 5.69 1.19 7.29
C GLY A 400 6.85 2.08 6.86
N TRP A 401 7.91 2.08 7.66
CA TRP A 401 9.20 2.75 7.41
C TRP A 401 10.24 1.71 6.89
N PRO A 402 11.14 2.00 5.93
CA PRO A 402 11.42 3.29 5.29
C PRO A 402 10.46 3.80 4.24
N VAL A 403 10.28 5.13 4.30
CA VAL A 403 9.39 6.03 3.56
C VAL A 403 8.38 5.35 2.62
N ASN A 404 7.19 5.08 3.17
CA ASN A 404 5.87 5.07 2.52
C ASN A 404 5.66 4.27 1.24
N ALA A 405 5.72 2.95 1.37
CA ALA A 405 4.90 2.03 0.57
C ALA A 405 3.48 1.89 1.16
N GLY A 406 2.94 2.95 1.76
CA GLY A 406 1.66 2.91 2.48
C GLY A 406 0.47 2.68 1.55
N TRP A 407 -0.57 2.02 2.04
CA TRP A 407 -1.83 1.86 1.30
C TRP A 407 -2.99 2.28 2.19
N LEU A 408 -4.08 2.76 1.56
CA LEU A 408 -5.35 2.86 2.26
C LEU A 408 -6.04 1.50 2.33
N TRP A 409 -6.58 1.22 3.49
CA TRP A 409 -7.34 0.02 3.82
C TRP A 409 -8.67 0.41 4.44
N LYS A 410 -9.63 -0.52 4.40
CA LYS A 410 -10.93 -0.38 5.03
C LYS A 410 -11.23 -1.61 5.86
N VAL A 411 -11.71 -1.42 7.08
CA VAL A 411 -12.09 -2.51 7.99
C VAL A 411 -13.54 -2.36 8.46
N PRO A 412 -14.35 -3.43 8.44
CA PRO A 412 -15.69 -3.40 9.02
C PRO A 412 -15.65 -3.35 10.55
N LEU A 413 -16.47 -2.50 11.16
CA LEU A 413 -16.61 -2.39 12.62
C LEU A 413 -17.12 -3.69 13.26
N ARG A 414 -17.88 -4.50 12.51
CA ARG A 414 -18.40 -5.80 12.96
C ARG A 414 -17.31 -6.88 13.03
N GLY A 415 -16.08 -6.56 12.66
CA GLY A 415 -14.98 -7.51 12.49
C GLY A 415 -14.95 -8.10 11.07
N GLY A 416 -13.76 -8.55 10.68
CA GLY A 416 -13.46 -9.06 9.35
C GLY A 416 -12.03 -8.71 8.94
N GLU A 417 -11.55 -9.31 7.86
CA GLU A 417 -10.24 -8.97 7.29
C GLU A 417 -10.28 -7.57 6.66
N PRO A 418 -9.30 -6.70 6.95
CA PRO A 418 -9.18 -5.41 6.27
C PRO A 418 -9.03 -5.60 4.75
N GLU A 419 -9.73 -4.77 3.97
CA GLU A 419 -9.61 -4.75 2.52
C GLU A 419 -8.77 -3.56 2.03
N ARG A 420 -7.86 -3.82 1.10
CA ARG A 420 -7.03 -2.79 0.49
C ARG A 420 -7.80 -2.02 -0.59
N LEU A 421 -7.80 -0.70 -0.48
CA LEU A 421 -8.37 0.19 -1.48
C LEU A 421 -7.41 0.33 -2.67
N GLN A 422 -7.83 -0.11 -3.86
CA GLN A 422 -6.94 -0.21 -5.04
C GLN A 422 -6.38 1.14 -5.51
N PHE A 423 -7.09 2.24 -5.26
CA PHE A 423 -6.62 3.59 -5.57
C PHE A 423 -5.69 4.17 -4.50
N GLY A 424 -5.61 3.56 -3.32
CA GLY A 424 -5.01 4.13 -2.12
C GLY A 424 -3.49 3.96 -2.00
N GLN A 425 -2.77 3.68 -3.09
CA GLN A 425 -1.31 3.52 -3.06
C GLN A 425 -0.61 4.82 -2.62
N GLU A 426 0.42 4.67 -1.77
CA GLU A 426 1.17 5.75 -1.11
C GLU A 426 0.28 6.68 -0.27
N GLY A 427 -0.93 6.22 0.06
CA GLY A 427 -1.95 7.01 0.72
C GLY A 427 -1.81 7.00 2.24
N ILE A 428 -1.92 8.17 2.85
CA ILE A 428 -1.95 8.41 4.30
C ILE A 428 -3.06 9.41 4.63
N GLU A 429 -3.45 9.46 5.91
CA GLU A 429 -4.35 10.49 6.47
C GLU A 429 -5.67 10.67 5.70
N PRO A 430 -6.51 9.62 5.61
CA PRO A 430 -7.80 9.72 4.95
C PRO A 430 -8.75 10.66 5.72
N SER A 431 -9.62 11.36 4.98
CA SER A 431 -10.77 12.10 5.51
C SER A 431 -11.97 11.90 4.60
N ILE A 432 -13.12 11.58 5.18
CA ILE A 432 -14.35 11.27 4.46
C ILE A 432 -15.43 12.27 4.83
N GLN A 433 -16.11 12.80 3.81
CA GLN A 433 -17.34 13.57 4.00
C GLN A 433 -18.32 13.26 2.87
N GLY A 434 -19.55 12.85 3.24
CA GLY A 434 -20.55 12.47 2.26
C GLY A 434 -20.13 11.23 1.46
N ASN A 435 -19.98 11.38 0.15
CA ASN A 435 -19.56 10.33 -0.80
C ASN A 435 -18.16 10.63 -1.36
N ARG A 436 -17.37 11.45 -0.65
CA ARG A 436 -16.03 11.89 -1.02
C ARG A 436 -15.04 11.45 0.04
N LEU A 437 -13.93 10.92 -0.42
CA LEU A 437 -12.74 10.65 0.38
C LEU A 437 -11.62 11.55 -0.14
N VAL A 438 -10.89 12.19 0.75
CA VAL A 438 -9.58 12.79 0.44
C VAL A 438 -8.51 12.08 1.23
N TYR A 439 -7.30 12.01 0.68
CA TYR A 439 -6.14 11.48 1.38
C TYR A 439 -4.87 12.16 0.87
N VAL A 440 -3.81 12.08 1.66
CA VAL A 440 -2.48 12.55 1.26
C VAL A 440 -1.76 11.41 0.56
N ARG A 441 -1.23 11.66 -0.63
CA ARG A 441 -0.29 10.76 -1.30
C ARG A 441 1.12 11.26 -1.06
N GLN A 442 1.93 10.54 -0.28
CA GLN A 442 3.28 10.98 0.05
C GLN A 442 4.33 10.30 -0.84
N MET A 443 5.17 11.12 -1.46
CA MET A 443 6.19 10.68 -2.41
C MET A 443 7.56 11.12 -1.92
N ALA A 444 8.43 10.14 -1.63
CA ALA A 444 9.82 10.39 -1.27
C ALA A 444 10.75 10.03 -2.42
N ASN A 445 11.77 10.85 -2.62
CA ASN A 445 12.86 10.58 -3.55
C ASN A 445 14.15 10.40 -2.77
N LEU A 446 14.60 9.15 -2.70
CA LEU A 446 15.90 8.79 -2.16
C LEU A 446 16.82 8.41 -3.31
N ASN A 447 18.05 8.90 -3.28
CA ASN A 447 19.07 8.53 -4.25
C ASN A 447 20.35 8.09 -3.54
N ILE A 448 21.13 7.25 -4.22
CA ILE A 448 22.44 6.83 -3.75
C ILE A 448 23.50 7.74 -4.39
N TRP A 449 24.20 8.45 -3.52
CA TRP A 449 25.26 9.38 -3.86
C TRP A 449 26.63 8.76 -3.63
N ARG A 450 27.62 9.27 -4.36
CA ARG A 450 29.01 8.81 -4.37
C ARG A 450 29.93 9.96 -4.02
N ARG A 451 30.97 9.66 -3.22
CA ARG A 451 32.18 10.47 -3.08
C ARG A 451 33.41 9.60 -3.25
N LYS A 452 34.37 10.09 -4.03
CA LYS A 452 35.69 9.48 -4.17
C LYS A 452 36.65 10.08 -3.15
N LEU A 453 37.43 9.25 -2.47
CA LEU A 453 38.42 9.65 -1.48
C LEU A 453 39.82 9.57 -2.10
N ASN A 454 40.53 10.72 -2.11
CA ASN A 454 41.95 10.77 -2.42
C ASN A 454 42.79 10.57 -1.14
N SER A 455 42.25 10.98 0.01
CA SER A 455 42.78 10.75 1.35
C SER A 455 41.63 10.80 2.35
N LEU A 456 41.91 10.49 3.63
CA LEU A 456 40.89 10.54 4.69
C LEU A 456 40.27 11.94 4.87
N LEU A 457 40.98 13.01 4.49
CA LEU A 457 40.55 14.40 4.62
C LEU A 457 40.19 15.04 3.27
N SER A 458 40.16 14.26 2.19
CA SER A 458 39.95 14.77 0.84
C SER A 458 38.98 13.88 0.08
N ALA A 459 37.76 14.39 -0.08
CA ALA A 459 36.70 13.79 -0.88
C ALA A 459 36.38 14.64 -2.12
N SER A 460 35.97 13.99 -3.21
CA SER A 460 35.40 14.67 -4.37
C SER A 460 34.09 15.38 -4.00
N PRO A 461 33.61 16.32 -4.84
CA PRO A 461 32.22 16.76 -4.80
C PRO A 461 31.25 15.56 -4.85
N PRO A 462 30.05 15.69 -4.26
CA PRO A 462 29.04 14.64 -4.26
C PRO A 462 28.53 14.40 -5.69
N GLU A 463 28.38 13.12 -6.05
CA GLU A 463 27.88 12.69 -7.35
C GLU A 463 26.66 11.79 -7.17
N ARG A 464 25.53 12.13 -7.78
CA ARG A 464 24.34 11.26 -7.79
C ARG A 464 24.60 10.06 -8.70
N LEU A 465 24.78 8.86 -8.12
CA LEU A 465 25.21 7.66 -8.85
C LEU A 465 24.03 6.80 -9.29
N ILE A 466 23.18 6.39 -8.35
CA ILE A 466 22.00 5.56 -8.62
C ILE A 466 20.79 6.42 -8.27
N SER A 467 19.95 6.67 -9.28
CA SER A 467 18.80 7.55 -9.10
C SER A 467 17.63 7.18 -9.99
N SER A 468 16.46 7.57 -9.52
CA SER A 468 15.20 7.50 -10.25
C SER A 468 14.22 8.53 -9.67
N THR A 469 12.96 8.51 -10.09
CA THR A 469 11.86 9.26 -9.44
C THR A 469 11.26 8.50 -8.25
N ARG A 470 11.94 7.46 -7.78
CA ARG A 470 11.53 6.55 -6.72
C ARG A 470 12.59 6.58 -5.62
N MET A 471 12.63 5.53 -4.80
CA MET A 471 13.55 5.46 -3.68
C MET A 471 14.64 4.46 -3.97
N GLU A 472 15.88 4.89 -3.81
CA GLU A 472 17.09 4.08 -3.90
C GLU A 472 17.83 4.17 -2.56
N SER A 473 18.03 3.04 -1.87
CA SER A 473 18.65 3.00 -0.54
C SER A 473 19.50 1.75 -0.34
N GLY A 474 20.18 1.66 0.80
CA GLY A 474 20.90 0.45 1.22
C GLY A 474 21.98 -0.05 0.26
N PRO A 475 22.84 0.82 -0.32
CA PRO A 475 23.89 0.35 -1.22
C PRO A 475 24.85 -0.59 -0.50
N GLN A 476 25.34 -1.62 -1.19
CA GLN A 476 26.43 -2.48 -0.76
C GLN A 476 27.29 -2.88 -1.96
N PHE A 477 28.61 -2.68 -1.84
CA PHE A 477 29.56 -3.15 -2.85
C PHE A 477 29.67 -4.68 -2.80
N SER A 478 29.83 -5.30 -3.97
CA SER A 478 30.34 -6.67 -4.05
C SER A 478 31.77 -6.74 -3.47
N PRO A 479 32.26 -7.91 -3.02
CA PRO A 479 33.59 -8.04 -2.43
C PRO A 479 34.73 -7.55 -3.33
N ASP A 480 34.58 -7.74 -4.64
CA ASP A 480 35.53 -7.28 -5.67
C ASP A 480 35.32 -5.80 -6.07
N GLY A 481 34.29 -5.13 -5.55
CA GLY A 481 33.94 -3.74 -5.85
C GLY A 481 33.39 -3.49 -7.25
N SER A 482 33.13 -4.53 -8.05
CA SER A 482 32.68 -4.40 -9.45
C SER A 482 31.18 -4.13 -9.59
N LYS A 483 30.39 -4.50 -8.59
CA LYS A 483 28.93 -4.39 -8.56
C LYS A 483 28.44 -3.71 -7.27
N ILE A 484 27.22 -3.21 -7.33
CA ILE A 484 26.49 -2.64 -6.19
C ILE A 484 25.13 -3.33 -6.13
N ALA A 485 24.78 -3.91 -4.98
CA ALA A 485 23.42 -4.31 -4.65
C ALA A 485 22.76 -3.21 -3.81
N PHE A 486 21.47 -2.96 -4.02
CA PHE A 486 20.75 -1.88 -3.36
C PHE A 486 19.23 -2.15 -3.35
N GLU A 487 18.50 -1.41 -2.53
CA GLU A 487 17.05 -1.44 -2.44
C GLU A 487 16.45 -0.43 -3.42
N SER A 488 15.39 -0.79 -4.13
CA SER A 488 14.67 0.14 -4.99
C SER A 488 13.17 -0.08 -5.02
N THR A 489 12.41 1.01 -5.02
CA THR A 489 10.95 1.01 -5.25
C THR A 489 10.56 1.22 -6.72
N ARG A 490 11.51 1.19 -7.65
CA ARG A 490 11.28 1.50 -9.08
C ARG A 490 10.31 0.56 -9.80
N SER A 491 10.09 -0.64 -9.27
CA SER A 491 9.14 -1.64 -9.78
C SER A 491 7.73 -1.49 -9.19
N GLY A 492 7.53 -0.56 -8.25
CA GLY A 492 6.25 -0.33 -7.55
C GLY A 492 6.24 -0.79 -6.09
N ALA A 493 7.19 -1.63 -5.69
CA ALA A 493 7.44 -2.05 -4.30
C ALA A 493 8.95 -2.13 -4.06
N TYR A 494 9.36 -2.18 -2.79
CA TYR A 494 10.78 -2.40 -2.44
C TYR A 494 11.23 -3.76 -2.94
N GLU A 495 12.30 -3.76 -3.74
CA GLU A 495 12.94 -4.96 -4.23
C GLU A 495 14.46 -4.79 -4.15
N VAL A 496 15.18 -5.90 -4.20
CA VAL A 496 16.63 -5.90 -4.34
C VAL A 496 16.98 -5.75 -5.82
N TRP A 497 17.84 -4.78 -6.09
CA TRP A 497 18.39 -4.48 -7.40
C TRP A 497 19.91 -4.53 -7.36
N MET A 498 20.50 -4.67 -8.54
CA MET A 498 21.93 -4.70 -8.73
C MET A 498 22.34 -3.90 -9.95
N CYS A 499 23.52 -3.29 -9.90
CA CYS A 499 24.16 -2.66 -11.04
C CYS A 499 25.68 -2.81 -10.97
N ARG A 500 26.38 -2.37 -12.01
CA ARG A 500 27.83 -2.18 -11.98
C ARG A 500 28.19 -1.01 -11.05
N SER A 501 29.44 -0.96 -10.60
CA SER A 501 29.92 0.09 -9.68
C SER A 501 29.90 1.52 -10.26
N ASP A 502 29.74 1.66 -11.57
CA ASP A 502 29.51 2.93 -12.26
C ASP A 502 28.02 3.34 -12.36
N GLY A 503 27.11 2.51 -11.83
CA GLY A 503 25.65 2.71 -11.88
C GLY A 503 24.97 2.10 -13.11
N SER A 504 25.72 1.59 -14.09
CA SER A 504 25.17 1.01 -15.31
C SER A 504 24.71 -0.44 -15.16
N GLY A 505 23.90 -0.94 -16.10
CA GLY A 505 23.51 -2.35 -16.14
C GLY A 505 22.59 -2.77 -14.99
N LEU A 506 21.55 -1.98 -14.74
CA LEU A 506 20.56 -2.23 -13.68
C LEU A 506 19.80 -3.53 -13.94
N VAL A 507 19.71 -4.39 -12.93
CA VAL A 507 18.99 -5.66 -12.94
C VAL A 507 18.17 -5.79 -11.65
N GLN A 508 16.91 -6.20 -11.78
CA GLN A 508 16.07 -6.57 -10.64
C GLN A 508 16.37 -8.00 -10.23
N LEU A 509 16.69 -8.25 -8.97
CA LEU A 509 17.02 -9.58 -8.46
C LEU A 509 15.83 -10.27 -7.78
N THR A 510 14.85 -9.51 -7.30
CA THR A 510 13.70 -10.03 -6.56
C THR A 510 12.37 -9.49 -7.08
N HIS A 511 11.29 -10.27 -6.90
CA HIS A 511 9.95 -9.97 -7.40
C HIS A 511 8.87 -10.38 -6.38
N PHE A 512 9.05 -10.01 -5.11
CA PHE A 512 8.10 -10.35 -4.05
C PHE A 512 6.87 -9.44 -4.00
N ASN A 513 6.95 -8.24 -4.55
CA ASN A 513 5.92 -7.20 -4.47
C ASN A 513 5.49 -6.92 -3.01
N SER A 514 6.46 -6.97 -2.10
CA SER A 514 6.35 -6.69 -0.66
C SER A 514 7.61 -5.94 -0.22
N VAL A 515 7.65 -5.47 1.03
CA VAL A 515 8.85 -4.82 1.60
C VAL A 515 10.00 -5.83 1.61
N THR A 516 10.92 -5.70 0.65
CA THR A 516 12.05 -6.61 0.42
C THR A 516 13.34 -5.80 0.27
N GLY A 517 14.36 -6.08 1.07
CA GLY A 517 15.55 -5.24 1.08
C GLY A 517 16.72 -5.72 1.93
N THR A 518 17.53 -4.76 2.36
CA THR A 518 18.77 -4.89 3.13
C THR A 518 19.81 -5.85 2.53
N PRO A 519 20.08 -5.79 1.21
CA PRO A 519 20.93 -6.77 0.55
C PRO A 519 22.35 -6.80 1.15
N ARG A 520 22.91 -8.01 1.31
CA ARG A 520 24.30 -8.24 1.72
C ARG A 520 24.95 -9.33 0.90
N TRP A 521 26.09 -9.01 0.32
CA TRP A 521 26.91 -9.95 -0.43
C TRP A 521 27.54 -11.01 0.47
N SER A 522 27.58 -12.25 -0.02
CA SER A 522 28.47 -13.27 0.49
C SER A 522 29.94 -12.87 0.25
N PRO A 523 30.90 -13.33 1.08
CA PRO A 523 32.31 -12.97 0.93
C PRO A 523 32.92 -13.42 -0.40
N ASP A 524 32.38 -14.46 -1.03
CA ASP A 524 32.78 -14.95 -2.35
C ASP A 524 32.11 -14.23 -3.52
N GLY A 525 31.16 -13.33 -3.25
CA GLY A 525 30.42 -12.57 -4.26
C GLY A 525 29.39 -13.37 -5.06
N GLN A 526 29.11 -14.63 -4.71
CA GLN A 526 28.20 -15.48 -5.47
C GLN A 526 26.74 -15.36 -5.03
N GLN A 527 26.48 -14.88 -3.81
CA GLN A 527 25.15 -14.86 -3.24
C GLN A 527 24.86 -13.52 -2.55
N ILE A 528 23.58 -13.19 -2.46
CA ILE A 528 23.07 -12.01 -1.76
C ILE A 528 22.01 -12.50 -0.77
N ALA A 529 22.24 -12.22 0.52
CA ALA A 529 21.25 -12.37 1.58
C ALA A 529 20.42 -11.09 1.69
N PHE A 530 19.14 -11.21 1.98
CA PHE A 530 18.20 -10.09 2.10
C PHE A 530 17.01 -10.49 2.98
N ASP A 531 16.24 -9.52 3.45
CA ASP A 531 14.98 -9.76 4.18
C ASP A 531 13.75 -9.43 3.33
N SER A 532 12.64 -10.12 3.58
CA SER A 532 11.37 -9.88 2.89
C SER A 532 10.17 -10.15 3.78
N GLY A 533 9.21 -9.22 3.77
CA GLY A 533 7.89 -9.35 4.41
C GLY A 533 6.81 -9.93 3.48
N ALA A 534 7.16 -10.78 2.52
CA ALA A 534 6.19 -11.36 1.58
C ALA A 534 5.32 -12.48 2.17
N GLY A 535 5.72 -13.01 3.33
CA GLY A 535 4.94 -14.01 4.08
C GLY A 535 4.20 -13.38 5.26
N ASP A 536 3.81 -14.23 6.22
CA ASP A 536 3.14 -13.80 7.45
C ASP A 536 4.07 -13.00 8.39
N ASN A 537 5.39 -13.12 8.21
CA ASN A 537 6.42 -12.40 8.95
C ASN A 537 7.53 -11.91 7.99
N VAL A 538 8.49 -11.15 8.53
CA VAL A 538 9.74 -10.83 7.82
C VAL A 538 10.72 -11.98 7.99
N ASP A 539 11.21 -12.52 6.88
CA ASP A 539 12.13 -13.66 6.87
C ASP A 539 13.40 -13.35 6.09
N ILE A 540 14.45 -14.14 6.35
CA ILE A 540 15.71 -14.09 5.61
C ILE A 540 15.67 -15.00 4.39
N TYR A 541 16.11 -14.45 3.26
CA TYR A 541 16.26 -15.14 1.99
C TYR A 541 17.67 -14.98 1.45
N VAL A 542 18.05 -15.87 0.54
CA VAL A 542 19.27 -15.77 -0.25
C VAL A 542 18.96 -15.99 -1.72
N VAL A 543 19.59 -15.20 -2.59
CA VAL A 543 19.53 -15.34 -4.04
C VAL A 543 20.95 -15.37 -4.61
N ASP A 544 21.13 -16.03 -5.76
CA ASP A 544 22.38 -15.97 -6.52
C ASP A 544 22.61 -14.54 -7.04
N SER A 545 23.86 -14.10 -7.10
CA SER A 545 24.19 -12.74 -7.52
C SER A 545 23.97 -12.48 -9.01
N GLU A 546 23.85 -13.52 -9.83
CA GLU A 546 23.40 -13.43 -11.22
C GLU A 546 21.87 -13.55 -11.37
N GLY A 547 21.15 -13.66 -10.25
CA GLY A 547 19.70 -13.78 -10.17
C GLY A 547 19.20 -15.22 -10.13
N GLY A 548 17.88 -15.41 -10.14
CA GLY A 548 17.24 -16.71 -10.02
C GLY A 548 16.18 -16.72 -8.93
N SER A 549 15.71 -17.91 -8.56
CA SER A 549 14.69 -18.05 -7.52
C SER A 549 15.31 -17.91 -6.13
N PRO A 550 14.84 -16.96 -5.29
CA PRO A 550 15.32 -16.86 -3.93
C PRO A 550 14.95 -18.06 -3.08
N ARG A 551 15.84 -18.41 -2.15
CA ARG A 551 15.68 -19.48 -1.17
C ARG A 551 15.46 -18.88 0.22
N ARG A 552 14.33 -19.21 0.84
CA ARG A 552 14.00 -18.83 2.23
C ARG A 552 14.88 -19.63 3.21
N LEU A 553 15.40 -18.97 4.24
CA LEU A 553 16.26 -19.57 5.27
C LEU A 553 15.59 -19.68 6.64
N THR A 554 14.72 -18.74 6.98
CA THR A 554 14.01 -18.69 8.28
C THR A 554 12.52 -18.93 8.06
N THR A 555 11.85 -19.52 9.06
CA THR A 555 10.40 -19.81 8.99
C THR A 555 9.74 -19.68 10.36
N GLU A 556 10.37 -18.99 11.31
CA GLU A 556 9.86 -18.87 12.67
C GLU A 556 8.76 -17.79 12.72
N PRO A 557 7.81 -17.87 13.67
CA PRO A 557 6.78 -16.86 13.85
C PRO A 557 7.32 -15.62 14.58
N SER A 558 8.43 -15.08 14.08
CA SER A 558 9.15 -13.92 14.59
C SER A 558 9.66 -13.08 13.42
N ILE A 559 10.06 -11.85 13.70
CA ILE A 559 10.68 -10.96 12.70
C ILE A 559 12.15 -11.35 12.59
N GLU A 560 12.60 -11.77 11.42
CA GLU A 560 14.00 -11.92 11.08
C GLU A 560 14.42 -10.92 9.99
N ALA A 561 15.28 -9.97 10.34
CA ALA A 561 15.61 -8.84 9.45
C ALA A 561 17.10 -8.47 9.46
N VAL A 562 17.51 -7.72 8.45
CA VAL A 562 18.85 -7.14 8.28
C VAL A 562 19.96 -8.19 8.38
N PRO A 563 20.00 -9.17 7.46
CA PRO A 563 21.01 -10.21 7.49
C PRO A 563 22.40 -9.63 7.22
N SER A 564 23.44 -10.37 7.56
CA SER A 564 24.81 -10.18 7.09
C SER A 564 25.59 -11.49 7.13
N TRP A 565 26.65 -11.58 6.34
CA TRP A 565 27.48 -12.79 6.25
C TRP A 565 28.66 -12.72 7.22
N SER A 566 29.06 -13.87 7.76
CA SER A 566 30.40 -13.99 8.34
C SER A 566 31.47 -13.89 7.27
N ARG A 567 32.68 -13.45 7.65
CA ARG A 567 33.84 -13.30 6.77
C ARG A 567 34.26 -14.59 6.08
N ASP A 568 34.05 -15.71 6.75
CA ASP A 568 34.32 -17.04 6.22
C ASP A 568 33.16 -17.63 5.40
N GLY A 569 32.03 -16.92 5.28
CA GLY A 569 30.84 -17.33 4.53
C GLY A 569 30.04 -18.48 5.16
N ARG A 570 30.42 -18.96 6.35
CA ARG A 570 29.77 -20.11 7.01
C ARG A 570 28.51 -19.74 7.78
N TRP A 571 28.35 -18.48 8.16
CA TRP A 571 27.27 -18.01 9.00
C TRP A 571 26.54 -16.83 8.38
N ILE A 572 25.25 -16.74 8.68
CA ILE A 572 24.44 -15.55 8.47
C ILE A 572 24.05 -15.03 9.85
N TYR A 573 24.43 -13.78 10.14
CA TYR A 573 23.91 -13.00 11.25
C TYR A 573 22.62 -12.31 10.83
N PHE A 574 21.67 -12.15 11.75
CA PHE A 574 20.43 -11.42 11.51
C PHE A 574 19.83 -10.95 12.82
N THR A 575 18.95 -9.96 12.75
CA THR A 575 18.15 -9.52 13.89
C THR A 575 16.96 -10.44 14.06
N SER A 576 16.66 -10.90 15.29
CA SER A 576 15.36 -11.51 15.60
C SER A 576 14.76 -11.02 16.91
N ASN A 577 13.44 -10.84 16.93
CA ASN A 577 12.67 -10.45 18.11
C ASN A 577 12.09 -11.64 18.90
N ARG A 578 12.46 -12.88 18.57
CA ARG A 578 11.90 -14.11 19.16
C ARG A 578 12.02 -14.22 20.69
N THR A 579 12.93 -13.45 21.32
CA THR A 579 13.09 -13.36 22.78
C THR A 579 12.43 -12.11 23.39
N GLY A 580 11.49 -11.48 22.70
CA GLY A 580 10.71 -10.32 23.16
C GLY A 580 11.31 -8.95 22.80
N SER A 581 12.59 -8.90 22.41
CA SER A 581 13.25 -7.70 21.88
C SER A 581 14.22 -8.09 20.77
N GLY A 582 14.55 -7.15 19.89
CA GLY A 582 15.50 -7.39 18.78
C GLY A 582 16.90 -7.72 19.30
N GLN A 583 17.40 -8.90 18.96
CA GLN A 583 18.75 -9.38 19.28
C GLN A 583 19.44 -9.84 18.00
N VAL A 584 20.77 -9.89 17.99
CA VAL A 584 21.52 -10.55 16.92
C VAL A 584 21.53 -12.06 17.17
N TRP A 585 21.19 -12.81 16.12
CA TRP A 585 21.26 -14.26 16.03
C TRP A 585 22.20 -14.65 14.90
N LYS A 586 22.70 -15.88 14.93
CA LYS A 586 23.47 -16.47 13.83
C LYS A 586 22.97 -17.86 13.49
N MET A 587 22.97 -18.20 12.21
CA MET A 587 22.67 -19.54 11.71
C MET A 587 23.67 -19.95 10.62
N PRO A 588 23.82 -21.25 10.29
CA PRO A 588 24.60 -21.65 9.14
C PRO A 588 24.09 -20.98 7.86
N SER A 589 24.97 -20.60 6.93
CA SER A 589 24.57 -19.93 5.68
C SER A 589 23.72 -20.81 4.75
N THR A 590 23.77 -22.13 4.95
CA THR A 590 22.89 -23.09 4.29
C THR A 590 21.49 -23.16 4.93
N GLY A 591 21.26 -22.49 6.06
CA GLY A 591 20.07 -22.60 6.89
C GLY A 591 20.26 -23.62 8.03
N GLY A 592 19.31 -23.65 8.97
CA GLY A 592 19.35 -24.55 10.12
C GLY A 592 19.13 -23.83 11.45
N PRO A 593 19.42 -24.48 12.59
CA PRO A 593 19.15 -23.90 13.91
C PRO A 593 19.97 -22.63 14.13
N ALA A 594 19.30 -21.60 14.64
CA ALA A 594 19.92 -20.33 15.00
C ALA A 594 20.35 -20.30 16.47
N ALA A 595 21.44 -19.59 16.75
CA ALA A 595 21.95 -19.34 18.09
C ALA A 595 21.97 -17.82 18.37
N GLN A 596 21.55 -17.44 19.57
CA GLN A 596 21.59 -16.05 20.02
C GLN A 596 23.03 -15.59 20.23
N VAL A 597 23.33 -14.36 19.83
CA VAL A 597 24.67 -13.75 19.97
C VAL A 597 24.67 -12.61 20.99
N THR A 598 23.65 -11.74 20.97
CA THR A 598 23.54 -10.60 21.89
C THR A 598 22.42 -10.81 22.90
N HIS A 599 22.52 -10.13 24.06
CA HIS A 599 21.53 -10.22 25.13
C HIS A 599 21.00 -8.86 25.59
N GLN A 600 21.58 -7.75 25.11
CA GLN A 600 21.17 -6.39 25.49
C GLN A 600 20.71 -5.53 24.31
N GLY A 601 20.14 -6.16 23.29
CA GLY A 601 19.69 -5.51 22.06
C GLY A 601 20.67 -5.76 20.92
N GLY A 602 20.17 -5.80 19.69
CA GLY A 602 20.99 -6.11 18.55
C GLY A 602 20.28 -5.88 17.24
N PHE A 603 20.91 -5.12 16.34
CA PHE A 603 20.40 -4.74 15.04
C PHE A 603 21.56 -4.45 14.06
N ALA A 604 21.37 -4.80 12.79
CA ALA A 604 22.32 -4.51 11.70
C ALA A 604 23.77 -4.93 12.03
N ALA A 605 23.99 -6.21 12.29
CA ALA A 605 25.30 -6.70 12.70
C ALA A 605 26.28 -6.84 11.52
N PHE A 606 27.57 -6.53 11.72
CA PHE A 606 28.63 -6.71 10.71
C PHE A 606 29.91 -7.22 11.37
N GLU A 607 30.48 -8.27 10.80
CA GLU A 607 31.72 -8.85 11.29
C GLU A 607 32.92 -8.00 10.84
N SER A 608 33.89 -7.82 11.75
CA SER A 608 35.16 -7.17 11.49
C SER A 608 35.90 -7.88 10.34
N PRO A 609 36.72 -7.18 9.53
CA PRO A 609 37.48 -7.81 8.46
C PRO A 609 38.37 -8.97 8.88
N ASP A 610 38.82 -8.97 10.13
CA ASP A 610 39.63 -10.05 10.71
C ASP A 610 38.81 -11.19 11.36
N GLY A 611 37.48 -11.12 11.35
CA GLY A 611 36.59 -12.15 11.90
C GLY A 611 36.57 -12.25 13.43
N ARG A 612 37.17 -11.29 14.15
CA ARG A 612 37.30 -11.35 15.62
C ARG A 612 36.14 -10.72 16.38
N TYR A 613 35.48 -9.71 15.79
CA TYR A 613 34.43 -8.94 16.44
C TYR A 613 33.21 -8.82 15.54
N LEU A 614 32.04 -8.81 16.16
CA LEU A 614 30.78 -8.48 15.51
C LEU A 614 30.34 -7.10 16.02
N TYR A 615 30.27 -6.13 15.12
CA TYR A 615 29.78 -4.77 15.40
C TYR A 615 28.28 -4.70 15.14
N TYR A 616 27.53 -3.94 15.93
CA TYR A 616 26.07 -3.81 15.79
C TYR A 616 25.55 -2.57 16.51
N ALA A 617 24.35 -2.12 16.13
CA ALA A 617 23.56 -1.15 16.89
C ALA A 617 22.60 -1.89 17.83
N LYS A 618 22.21 -1.31 18.97
CA LYS A 618 21.26 -1.95 19.91
C LYS A 618 19.78 -1.80 19.52
N GLY A 619 19.47 -0.99 18.52
CA GLY A 619 18.11 -0.82 17.99
C GLY A 619 17.94 0.51 17.26
N LEU A 620 16.69 0.82 16.91
CA LEU A 620 16.34 2.07 16.20
C LEU A 620 16.35 3.31 17.09
N THR A 621 16.25 3.12 18.41
CA THR A 621 16.06 4.19 19.40
C THR A 621 17.23 4.35 20.37
N VAL A 622 18.18 3.41 20.37
CA VAL A 622 19.33 3.43 21.29
C VAL A 622 20.52 4.03 20.54
N PRO A 623 21.13 5.14 21.02
CA PRO A 623 22.27 5.75 20.38
C PRO A 623 23.53 4.91 20.59
N GLY A 624 24.37 4.83 19.56
CA GLY A 624 25.71 4.24 19.65
C GLY A 624 25.94 3.01 18.78
N LEU A 625 27.18 2.50 18.85
CA LEU A 625 27.66 1.31 18.16
C LEU A 625 28.42 0.44 19.17
N TRP A 626 28.14 -0.85 19.18
CA TRP A 626 28.74 -1.83 20.08
C TRP A 626 29.47 -2.91 19.30
N CYS A 627 30.33 -3.65 19.98
CA CYS A 627 30.86 -4.90 19.47
C CYS A 627 30.86 -6.01 20.52
N ILE A 628 30.90 -7.25 20.05
CA ILE A 628 31.07 -8.45 20.85
C ILE A 628 32.10 -9.36 20.16
N PRO A 629 32.99 -10.07 20.90
CA PRO A 629 33.86 -11.07 20.28
C PRO A 629 33.02 -12.15 19.58
N THR A 630 33.44 -12.61 18.39
CA THR A 630 32.73 -13.66 17.64
C THR A 630 32.74 -15.02 18.34
N SER A 631 33.68 -15.20 19.28
CA SER A 631 33.75 -16.32 20.24
C SER A 631 32.73 -16.23 21.39
N GLY A 632 31.99 -15.13 21.51
CA GLY A 632 31.20 -14.78 22.68
C GLY A 632 32.02 -14.01 23.73
N GLY A 633 31.33 -13.28 24.59
CA GLY A 633 31.95 -12.45 25.63
C GLY A 633 31.06 -11.26 26.02
N GLU A 634 31.69 -10.22 26.54
CA GLU A 634 31.01 -8.97 26.91
C GLU A 634 30.72 -8.10 25.69
N GLU A 635 29.59 -7.40 25.76
CA GLU A 635 29.18 -6.36 24.80
C GLU A 635 29.87 -5.03 25.14
N ILE A 636 30.66 -4.47 24.23
CA ILE A 636 31.49 -3.28 24.45
C ILE A 636 30.97 -2.12 23.60
N GLU A 637 30.73 -0.96 24.20
CA GLU A 637 30.40 0.26 23.46
C GLU A 637 31.65 0.85 22.79
N VAL A 638 31.57 1.15 21.50
CA VAL A 638 32.67 1.61 20.66
C VAL A 638 32.50 3.08 20.26
N ILE A 639 31.29 3.46 19.86
CA ILE A 639 30.95 4.84 19.47
C ILE A 639 29.66 5.22 20.17
N SER A 640 29.68 6.24 21.03
CA SER A 640 28.47 6.70 21.76
C SER A 640 27.68 7.76 21.02
N SER A 641 28.27 8.39 19.99
CA SER A 641 27.70 9.55 19.29
C SER A 641 26.81 9.19 18.10
N LEU A 642 26.59 7.90 17.81
CA LEU A 642 25.78 7.49 16.67
C LEU A 642 24.29 7.76 16.95
N GLU A 643 23.69 8.67 16.20
CA GLU A 643 22.33 9.15 16.48
C GLU A 643 21.24 8.09 16.20
N PRO A 644 20.20 7.98 17.06
CA PRO A 644 19.08 7.08 16.84
C PRO A 644 18.38 7.31 15.49
N GLY A 645 18.07 6.21 14.82
CA GLY A 645 17.45 6.22 13.51
C GLY A 645 18.43 6.20 12.34
N TYR A 646 19.75 6.33 12.51
CA TYR A 646 20.72 6.16 11.41
C TYR A 646 21.48 4.83 11.49
N TRP A 647 20.75 3.77 11.86
CA TRP A 647 21.25 2.43 12.17
C TRP A 647 22.08 1.76 11.07
N GLY A 648 21.94 2.17 9.81
CA GLY A 648 22.67 1.63 8.67
C GLY A 648 23.65 2.61 8.02
N TYR A 649 24.03 3.69 8.71
CA TYR A 649 25.01 4.67 8.25
C TYR A 649 26.39 4.46 8.87
N TRP A 650 26.89 3.24 8.81
CA TRP A 650 28.25 2.93 9.22
C TRP A 650 28.79 1.74 8.45
N ALA A 651 30.12 1.66 8.34
CA ALA A 651 30.82 0.60 7.62
C ALA A 651 32.16 0.30 8.30
N VAL A 652 32.39 -0.99 8.61
CA VAL A 652 33.62 -1.46 9.25
C VAL A 652 34.64 -1.84 8.19
N VAL A 653 35.84 -1.27 8.30
CA VAL A 653 37.02 -1.56 7.46
C VAL A 653 38.20 -1.99 8.32
N GLU A 654 39.32 -2.42 7.73
CA GLU A 654 40.39 -3.14 8.45
C GLU A 654 41.00 -2.33 9.62
N ASN A 655 40.99 -1.01 9.53
CA ASN A 655 41.63 -0.10 10.49
C ASN A 655 40.65 0.82 11.22
N GLY A 656 39.35 0.71 10.96
CA GLY A 656 38.39 1.65 11.54
C GLY A 656 36.96 1.51 11.05
N ILE A 657 36.15 2.51 11.39
CA ILE A 657 34.73 2.54 11.11
C ILE A 657 34.38 3.90 10.51
N TYR A 658 33.83 3.90 9.30
CA TYR A 658 33.17 5.09 8.76
C TYR A 658 31.76 5.14 9.33
N TYR A 659 31.31 6.31 9.78
CA TYR A 659 29.96 6.47 10.32
C TYR A 659 29.42 7.89 10.15
N LEU A 660 28.10 8.03 10.12
CA LEU A 660 27.42 9.33 10.11
C LEU A 660 27.42 9.97 11.49
N ASP A 661 27.74 11.25 11.53
CA ASP A 661 27.60 12.13 12.70
C ASP A 661 26.85 13.39 12.28
N THR A 662 25.82 13.75 13.04
CA THR A 662 24.96 14.91 12.79
C THR A 662 25.45 16.18 13.49
N THR A 663 26.47 16.08 14.34
CA THR A 663 26.95 17.18 15.19
C THR A 663 28.39 17.58 14.86
N PRO A 664 28.76 18.88 14.91
CA PRO A 664 27.87 20.06 14.90
C PRO A 664 27.17 20.27 13.54
N LYS A 665 27.59 19.53 12.52
CA LYS A 665 27.00 19.51 11.18
C LYS A 665 26.93 18.08 10.69
N THR A 666 25.95 17.75 9.87
CA THR A 666 25.80 16.41 9.33
C THR A 666 26.92 16.05 8.35
N GLY A 667 27.53 14.89 8.54
CA GLY A 667 28.64 14.42 7.71
C GLY A 667 29.16 13.03 8.10
N ILE A 668 30.18 12.57 7.39
CA ILE A 668 30.80 11.26 7.63
C ILE A 668 32.11 11.44 8.42
N ASN A 669 32.24 10.68 9.49
CA ASN A 669 33.44 10.55 10.32
C ASN A 669 34.10 9.19 10.10
N PHE A 670 35.38 9.11 10.49
CA PHE A 670 36.14 7.88 10.58
C PHE A 670 36.67 7.72 12.00
N PHE A 671 36.31 6.61 12.63
CA PHE A 671 36.83 6.17 13.93
C PHE A 671 37.96 5.17 13.71
N ASP A 672 39.18 5.52 14.11
CA ASP A 672 40.34 4.62 14.07
C ASP A 672 40.32 3.70 15.30
N ILE A 673 40.24 2.38 15.06
CA ILE A 673 40.07 1.39 16.15
C ILE A 673 41.34 1.26 17.01
N ALA A 674 42.53 1.52 16.46
CA ALA A 674 43.78 1.37 17.21
C ALA A 674 44.05 2.56 18.13
N THR A 675 43.72 3.77 17.68
CA THR A 675 44.03 5.03 18.36
C THR A 675 42.83 5.67 19.05
N HIS A 676 41.62 5.17 18.77
CA HIS A 676 40.33 5.74 19.18
C HIS A 676 40.13 7.18 18.68
N ARG A 677 40.87 7.59 17.64
CA ARG A 677 40.78 8.93 17.07
C ARG A 677 39.61 9.02 16.11
N ILE A 678 38.78 10.05 16.29
CA ILE A 678 37.72 10.42 15.34
C ILE A 678 38.26 11.48 14.38
N THR A 679 38.03 11.29 13.08
CA THR A 679 38.40 12.23 12.02
C THR A 679 37.19 12.54 11.16
N ARG A 680 36.83 13.81 11.00
CA ARG A 680 35.79 14.24 10.04
C ARG A 680 36.32 14.04 8.61
N VAL A 681 35.65 13.20 7.83
CA VAL A 681 36.03 12.87 6.45
C VAL A 681 35.48 13.92 5.48
N PHE A 682 34.18 14.21 5.58
CA PHE A 682 33.52 15.31 4.87
C PHE A 682 32.16 15.63 5.50
N ASP A 683 31.67 16.84 5.26
CA ASP A 683 30.29 17.22 5.57
C ASP A 683 29.35 16.86 4.42
N LEU A 684 28.09 16.59 4.74
CA LEU A 684 27.02 16.43 3.77
C LEU A 684 26.36 17.80 3.46
N GLU A 685 26.02 18.01 2.20
CA GLU A 685 25.30 19.21 1.72
C GLU A 685 23.79 19.11 1.95
N SER A 686 23.26 17.91 2.16
CA SER A 686 21.82 17.65 2.30
C SER A 686 21.57 16.53 3.31
N ALA A 687 20.34 16.45 3.78
CA ALA A 687 19.98 15.51 4.83
C ALA A 687 20.09 14.06 4.34
N PRO A 688 20.75 13.17 5.10
CA PRO A 688 20.68 11.74 4.84
C PRO A 688 19.26 11.22 5.05
N ALA A 689 18.92 10.09 4.43
CA ALA A 689 17.66 9.43 4.72
C ALA A 689 17.73 8.81 6.11
N ARG A 690 16.96 9.33 7.07
CA ARG A 690 16.77 8.69 8.39
C ARG A 690 16.26 7.25 8.21
N ARG A 691 16.37 6.36 9.20
CA ARG A 691 15.83 4.99 9.33
C ARG A 691 15.94 4.03 8.12
N ALA A 692 16.67 4.40 7.07
CA ALA A 692 17.04 3.58 5.93
C ALA A 692 18.51 3.18 6.04
N PRO A 693 18.92 2.01 5.51
CA PRO A 693 20.33 1.68 5.38
C PRO A 693 20.99 2.62 4.37
N GLY A 694 22.21 3.06 4.69
CA GLY A 694 22.62 4.36 4.22
C GLY A 694 24.07 4.55 3.85
N LEU A 695 24.99 3.66 4.23
CA LEU A 695 26.42 3.85 3.97
C LEU A 695 27.08 2.55 3.47
N ALA A 696 27.93 2.67 2.44
CA ALA A 696 28.85 1.62 2.03
C ALA A 696 30.20 2.21 1.63
N VAL A 697 31.25 1.44 1.85
CA VAL A 697 32.63 1.82 1.51
C VAL A 697 33.21 0.73 0.62
N SER A 698 33.87 1.11 -0.47
CA SER A 698 34.54 0.16 -1.36
C SER A 698 35.69 -0.54 -0.64
N SER A 699 36.04 -1.75 -1.08
CA SER A 699 37.14 -2.55 -0.47
C SER A 699 38.50 -1.84 -0.51
N ASP A 700 38.74 -1.02 -1.53
CA ASP A 700 39.93 -0.17 -1.64
C ASP A 700 39.87 1.13 -0.81
N LYS A 701 38.75 1.39 -0.13
CA LYS A 701 38.46 2.57 0.69
C LYS A 701 38.52 3.90 -0.07
N ARG A 702 38.42 3.86 -1.40
CA ARG A 702 38.47 5.05 -2.27
C ARG A 702 37.10 5.58 -2.64
N THR A 703 36.02 4.86 -2.33
CA THR A 703 34.67 5.28 -2.67
C THR A 703 33.75 5.08 -1.47
N ILE A 704 33.03 6.14 -1.12
CA ILE A 704 31.91 6.08 -0.18
C ILE A 704 30.62 6.28 -0.95
N LEU A 705 29.67 5.38 -0.73
CA LEU A 705 28.29 5.53 -1.15
C LEU A 705 27.44 5.91 0.06
N TYR A 706 26.52 6.84 -0.13
CA TYR A 706 25.55 7.18 0.91
C TYR A 706 24.16 7.46 0.34
N THR A 707 23.13 7.17 1.13
CA THR A 707 21.73 7.47 0.76
C THR A 707 21.37 8.88 1.21
N GLN A 708 20.70 9.63 0.34
CA GLN A 708 20.27 11.01 0.59
C GLN A 708 18.77 11.16 0.31
N LEU A 709 18.09 11.96 1.14
CA LEU A 709 16.73 12.41 0.86
C LEU A 709 16.80 13.65 -0.03
N ASP A 710 16.51 13.48 -1.32
CA ASP A 710 16.60 14.57 -2.30
C ASP A 710 15.29 15.38 -2.37
N ALA A 711 14.15 14.73 -2.14
CA ALA A 711 12.86 15.40 -2.08
C ALA A 711 11.86 14.61 -1.24
N LEU A 712 11.04 15.33 -0.48
CA LEU A 712 9.82 14.82 0.15
C LEU A 712 8.67 15.72 -0.27
N ASN A 713 7.73 15.17 -1.03
CA ASN A 713 6.55 15.89 -1.48
C ASN A 713 5.31 15.08 -1.13
N SER A 714 4.16 15.74 -1.09
CA SER A 714 2.90 15.05 -1.09
C SER A 714 1.84 15.76 -1.92
N ASP A 715 0.90 14.99 -2.45
CA ASP A 715 -0.28 15.51 -3.11
C ASP A 715 -1.51 15.24 -2.23
N ILE A 716 -2.57 16.03 -2.39
CA ILE A 716 -3.88 15.65 -1.84
C ILE A 716 -4.70 15.10 -3.00
N ILE A 717 -5.17 13.87 -2.83
CA ILE A 717 -5.98 13.15 -3.80
C ILE A 717 -7.43 13.15 -3.33
N LEU A 718 -8.34 13.50 -4.23
CA LEU A 718 -9.78 13.38 -4.06
C LEU A 718 -10.28 12.10 -4.75
N VAL A 719 -11.17 11.41 -4.07
CA VAL A 719 -11.90 10.25 -4.56
C VAL A 719 -13.39 10.58 -4.49
N ASP A 720 -13.98 10.90 -5.63
CA ASP A 720 -15.42 11.07 -5.78
C ASP A 720 -16.10 9.70 -5.91
N ASN A 721 -17.38 9.64 -5.51
CA ASN A 721 -18.19 8.42 -5.54
C ASN A 721 -17.67 7.29 -4.62
N PHE A 722 -17.07 7.65 -3.50
CA PHE A 722 -16.57 6.71 -2.50
C PHE A 722 -17.72 6.17 -1.63
N GLN A 723 -18.08 4.90 -1.85
CA GLN A 723 -19.17 4.19 -1.13
C GLN A 723 -18.69 3.35 0.05
#